data_AF-A0A1V6Q1W1-F1
#
_entry.id   AF-A0A1V6Q1W1-F1
#
_cell.length_a   1.000
_cell.length_b   1.000
_cell.length_c   1.000
_cell.angle_alpha   90.00
_cell.angle_beta   90.00
_cell.angle_gamma   90.00
#
_symmetry.space_group_name_H-M   'P 1'
#
loop_
_entity.id
_entity.type
_entity.pdbx_description
1 polymer ?
#
loop_
_entity_poly.entity_id
_entity_poly.type
_entity_poly.pdbx_seq_one_letter_code
_entity_poly.pdbx_strand_id
1 'polypeptide(L)'
;MGVQLKGNGHGEAPMNPTIAVPLFVVGGLLAILFAWKSAIRLRHRQRSKEARTGIDQTQLSRTNSFNAALKKHFLYAPLWGNRHSREFRFLRLHMGSLPLRLEVICLLAYLGLNIIFIIVTVDWWISDYSKKMFQLKYSAGHLAVMNTPGLVLSAGRNNPLIQLLGISFDSFNYMHRWVGRVIAANAVIHMSAVLANQAYMHGTEYVLYIIWQQRLYICGLVAILGFLFIVVQSLSPVRHSFYELFLHLHIALAVMSFVALWYHLQNLLQQQVLLGTLILWGLDRAGRLGILLWRNIGRQPTTATIEALPGSVARVDVAVSRAWRFRPGQYMYLYMPCLGLWTSHPFTVAWTSTGSDSLNLGEKRSSSDSLKALIGGSETTTMSVLIKGQDGFTKRLLQKAEESAEGRIKALALAEGPFGGIHSLNSYGTLLLIAGGIGITHPMSYLNEVVGTFAEQKTATRKVHLVWIVRSLDHLTWIQTFMEEILGHDSLSSPINQNGHSYFQFPKLLLSISLHITAHKDTVEEYIPTPSTPWTQSAPPSVPVSIHHGKPCIQSVLEKEKAEQIGAMAVSVCGPGGLGDSVREAVRNVQGEKTVDLGLLAQFAFADIVNMKYTLQTCIFTHQTNPALTACNSSCNPLEKNLNTLWEKGGGKWQPQYQYCKTDDASLVQYQGGCASCLEKQDNTKVLGLGGMGAACDSKPNATKDETVSLSQSLFTLTSTSPSSFPSSSPSATSSSKLSSGAKIGIGVGVGVGVAALGVMAGIVWFCMRRRRAQTQSESYMDSPDTQSYGGLGTQQSYAEGPKSSAVDSEQTYVPELSTTEHKEQPPAELSGKQVVAELPI
;
A
#
# COMPACT_ATOMS: atom_id res chain seq x y z
N MET A 1 18.15 32.16 -29.12
CA MET A 1 17.67 33.55 -28.99
C MET A 1 17.79 33.94 -27.53
N GLY A 2 18.67 34.89 -27.19
CA GLY A 2 18.86 35.32 -25.79
C GLY A 2 17.85 36.38 -25.41
N VAL A 3 16.84 36.02 -24.62
CA VAL A 3 15.94 37.00 -23.98
C VAL A 3 16.48 37.28 -22.59
N GLN A 4 17.14 38.42 -22.41
CA GLN A 4 17.44 38.91 -21.06
C GLN A 4 16.14 39.43 -20.42
N LEU A 5 15.67 38.74 -19.39
CA LEU A 5 14.64 39.25 -18.50
C LEU A 5 15.26 40.36 -17.65
N LYS A 6 14.94 41.62 -17.95
CA LYS A 6 15.35 42.78 -17.15
C LYS A 6 14.79 42.64 -15.72
N GLY A 7 15.66 42.58 -14.73
CA GLY A 7 15.28 42.71 -13.33
C GLY A 7 14.82 44.14 -13.03
N ASN A 8 13.76 44.27 -12.22
CA ASN A 8 13.25 45.56 -11.77
C ASN A 8 14.12 46.14 -10.65
N GLY A 9 15.09 46.99 -11.03
CA GLY A 9 15.72 47.96 -10.13
C GLY A 9 16.82 47.41 -9.20
N HIS A 10 17.89 48.21 -9.07
CA HIS A 10 19.00 48.02 -8.12
C HIS A 10 19.82 46.73 -8.20
N GLY A 11 20.79 46.72 -9.13
CA GLY A 11 22.13 46.14 -8.87
C GLY A 11 22.27 44.62 -8.78
N GLU A 12 21.18 43.85 -8.75
CA GLU A 12 21.25 42.39 -8.81
C GLU A 12 21.79 41.95 -10.17
N ALA A 13 22.91 41.20 -10.15
CA ALA A 13 23.43 40.57 -11.36
C ALA A 13 22.35 39.64 -11.96
N PRO A 14 22.15 39.66 -13.29
CA PRO A 14 21.13 38.83 -13.92
C PRO A 14 21.36 37.36 -13.56
N MET A 15 20.27 36.62 -13.31
CA MET A 15 20.30 35.18 -13.01
C MET A 15 21.31 34.47 -13.91
N ASN A 16 22.40 33.96 -13.32
CA ASN A 16 23.32 33.13 -14.08
C ASN A 16 22.53 31.88 -14.52
N PRO A 17 22.32 31.63 -15.83
CA PRO A 17 21.41 30.58 -16.30
C PRO A 17 21.81 29.18 -15.83
N THR A 18 23.08 28.99 -15.43
CA THR A 18 23.58 27.77 -14.77
C THR A 18 22.84 27.41 -13.48
N ILE A 19 22.34 28.40 -12.73
CA ILE A 19 21.66 28.18 -11.43
C ILE A 19 20.28 27.51 -11.63
N ALA A 20 19.61 27.78 -12.75
CA ALA A 20 18.32 27.20 -13.09
C ALA A 20 18.42 25.84 -13.82
N VAL A 21 19.63 25.36 -14.14
CA VAL A 21 19.85 24.10 -14.88
C VAL A 21 19.10 22.89 -14.28
N PRO A 22 19.07 22.65 -12.96
CA PRO A 22 18.30 21.54 -12.39
C PRO A 22 16.80 21.61 -12.73
N LEU A 23 16.20 22.80 -12.71
CA LEU A 23 14.80 22.99 -13.10
C LEU A 23 14.60 22.80 -14.61
N PHE A 24 15.52 23.28 -15.45
CA PHE A 24 15.44 23.07 -16.90
C PHE A 24 15.61 21.60 -17.29
N VAL A 25 16.51 20.85 -16.66
CA VAL A 25 16.69 19.41 -16.92
C VAL A 25 15.46 18.62 -16.48
N VAL A 26 14.91 18.90 -15.29
CA VAL A 26 13.64 18.28 -14.85
C VAL A 26 12.49 18.66 -15.78
N GLY A 27 12.38 19.93 -16.18
CA GLY A 27 11.37 20.39 -17.16
C GLY A 27 11.49 19.70 -18.52
N GLY A 28 12.72 19.53 -19.03
CA GLY A 28 13.01 18.80 -20.26
C GLY A 28 12.63 17.32 -20.18
N LEU A 29 12.95 16.65 -19.06
CA LEU A 29 12.53 15.27 -18.82
C LEU A 29 11.00 15.15 -18.78
N LEU A 30 10.29 16.08 -18.12
CA LEU A 30 8.83 16.10 -18.11
C LEU A 30 8.24 16.34 -19.51
N ALA A 31 8.88 17.18 -20.34
CA ALA A 31 8.47 17.42 -21.72
C ALA A 31 8.68 16.17 -22.62
N ILE A 32 9.79 15.45 -22.47
CA ILE A 32 10.05 14.18 -23.17
C ILE A 32 9.02 13.12 -22.76
N LEU A 33 8.75 12.97 -21.45
CA LEU A 33 7.73 12.07 -20.94
C LEU A 33 6.33 12.44 -21.46
N PHE A 34 6.00 13.74 -21.53
CA PHE A 34 4.75 14.23 -22.10
C PHE A 34 4.61 13.89 -23.59
N ALA A 35 5.66 14.11 -24.40
CA ALA A 35 5.67 13.79 -25.81
C ALA A 35 5.47 12.28 -26.05
N TRP A 36 6.21 11.44 -25.31
CA TRP A 36 6.09 9.99 -25.39
C TRP A 36 4.70 9.48 -24.99
N LYS A 37 4.15 9.98 -23.87
CA LYS A 37 2.79 9.64 -23.42
C LYS A 37 1.70 10.15 -24.36
N SER A 38 1.91 11.28 -25.00
CA SER A 38 1.00 11.81 -26.03
C SER A 38 1.01 10.93 -27.28
N ALA A 39 2.18 10.48 -27.74
CA ALA A 39 2.30 9.51 -28.84
C ALA A 39 1.59 8.18 -28.52
N ILE A 40 1.72 7.66 -27.29
CA ILE A 40 0.99 6.47 -26.83
C ILE A 40 -0.53 6.71 -26.89
N ARG A 41 -1.03 7.84 -26.37
CA ARG A 41 -2.46 8.20 -26.42
C ARG A 41 -3.00 8.33 -27.84
N LEU A 42 -2.22 8.90 -28.76
CA LEU A 42 -2.59 9.00 -30.16
C LEU A 42 -2.73 7.62 -30.80
N ARG A 43 -1.80 6.68 -30.54
CA ARG A 43 -1.89 5.29 -31.00
C ARG A 43 -3.12 4.57 -30.46
N HIS A 44 -3.47 4.73 -29.18
CA HIS A 44 -4.71 4.16 -28.62
C HIS A 44 -5.97 4.74 -29.28
N ARG A 45 -5.98 6.04 -29.60
CA ARG A 45 -7.08 6.69 -30.33
C ARG A 45 -7.20 6.22 -31.77
N GLN A 46 -6.08 6.03 -32.47
CA GLN A 46 -6.03 5.47 -33.83
C GLN A 46 -6.61 4.04 -33.84
N ARG A 47 -6.06 3.15 -33.00
CA ARG A 47 -6.56 1.77 -32.85
C ARG A 47 -8.05 1.70 -32.49
N SER A 48 -8.53 2.59 -31.63
CA SER A 48 -9.95 2.64 -31.26
C SER A 48 -10.85 3.14 -32.40
N LYS A 49 -10.35 4.00 -33.31
CA LYS A 49 -11.05 4.37 -34.55
C LYS A 49 -11.06 3.24 -35.57
N GLU A 50 -9.89 2.65 -35.83
CA GLU A 50 -9.71 1.54 -36.79
C GLU A 50 -10.59 0.33 -36.44
N ALA A 51 -10.69 -0.01 -35.15
CA ALA A 51 -11.55 -1.08 -34.65
C ALA A 51 -13.07 -0.80 -34.79
N ARG A 52 -13.48 0.44 -35.06
CA ARG A 52 -14.88 0.81 -35.38
C ARG A 52 -15.17 0.76 -36.88
N THR A 53 -14.17 0.95 -37.74
CA THR A 53 -14.33 0.93 -39.21
C THR A 53 -14.26 -0.47 -39.82
N GLY A 54 -14.49 -1.52 -39.03
CA GLY A 54 -14.53 -2.91 -39.50
C GLY A 54 -13.17 -3.50 -39.92
N ILE A 55 -12.05 -2.83 -39.63
CA ILE A 55 -10.71 -3.33 -39.96
C ILE A 55 -10.41 -4.60 -39.14
N ASP A 56 -9.76 -5.57 -39.78
CA ASP A 56 -9.32 -6.80 -39.12
C ASP A 56 -8.42 -6.50 -37.91
N GLN A 57 -8.92 -6.81 -36.71
CA GLN A 57 -8.22 -6.58 -35.48
C GLN A 57 -6.95 -7.45 -35.34
N THR A 58 -6.74 -8.51 -36.14
CA THR A 58 -5.49 -9.28 -36.09
C THR A 58 -4.27 -8.41 -36.41
N GLN A 59 -4.40 -7.43 -37.31
CA GLN A 59 -3.31 -6.48 -37.61
C GLN A 59 -3.00 -5.59 -36.39
N LEU A 60 -4.04 -5.13 -35.70
CA LEU A 60 -3.94 -4.32 -34.47
C LEU A 60 -3.36 -5.09 -33.27
N SER A 61 -3.22 -6.42 -33.39
CA SER A 61 -2.58 -7.26 -32.37
C SER A 61 -1.05 -7.24 -32.44
N ARG A 62 -0.44 -6.97 -33.60
CA ARG A 62 1.01 -7.11 -33.81
C ARG A 62 1.81 -6.04 -33.04
N THR A 63 3.02 -6.40 -32.61
CA THR A 63 3.94 -5.52 -31.89
C THR A 63 5.38 -5.72 -32.38
N ASN A 64 6.18 -4.65 -32.34
CA ASN A 64 7.60 -4.75 -32.70
C ASN A 64 8.39 -5.43 -31.58
N SER A 65 9.33 -6.30 -31.94
CA SER A 65 10.21 -7.03 -31.00
C SER A 65 10.88 -6.12 -29.95
N PHE A 66 11.35 -4.94 -30.36
CA PHE A 66 11.90 -3.92 -29.46
C PHE A 66 10.90 -3.45 -28.38
N ASN A 67 9.64 -3.26 -28.73
CA ASN A 67 8.60 -2.82 -27.77
C ASN A 67 8.26 -3.95 -26.79
N ALA A 68 8.19 -5.20 -27.26
CA ALA A 68 8.03 -6.38 -26.40
C ALA A 68 9.21 -6.55 -25.44
N ALA A 69 10.45 -6.39 -25.92
CA ALA A 69 11.65 -6.44 -25.10
C ALA A 69 11.68 -5.31 -24.04
N LEU A 70 11.35 -4.07 -24.43
CA LEU A 70 11.26 -2.92 -23.52
C LEU A 70 10.24 -3.18 -22.40
N LYS A 71 9.07 -3.72 -22.74
CA LYS A 71 8.05 -4.12 -21.75
C LYS A 71 8.55 -5.22 -20.81
N LYS A 72 9.09 -6.30 -21.37
CA LYS A 72 9.56 -7.50 -20.65
C LYS A 72 10.70 -7.23 -19.66
N HIS A 73 11.66 -6.38 -20.05
CA HIS A 73 12.92 -6.19 -19.33
C HIS A 73 13.04 -4.87 -18.56
N PHE A 74 12.24 -3.83 -18.88
CA PHE A 74 12.32 -2.51 -18.25
C PHE A 74 11.01 -1.99 -17.66
N LEU A 75 9.90 -2.00 -18.42
CA LEU A 75 8.64 -1.38 -17.95
C LEU A 75 7.90 -2.21 -16.91
N TYR A 76 7.80 -3.52 -17.12
CA TYR A 76 7.09 -4.43 -16.22
C TYR A 76 8.01 -5.19 -15.26
N ALA A 77 9.32 -5.16 -15.50
CA ALA A 77 10.30 -5.85 -14.68
C ALA A 77 10.53 -5.13 -13.34
N PRO A 78 10.41 -5.83 -12.20
CA PRO A 78 10.83 -5.32 -10.90
C PRO A 78 12.36 -5.23 -10.83
N LEU A 79 12.87 -4.51 -9.83
CA LEU A 79 14.31 -4.41 -9.59
C LEU A 79 14.97 -5.79 -9.39
N TRP A 80 14.40 -6.63 -8.52
CA TRP A 80 14.93 -7.95 -8.18
C TRP A 80 13.84 -9.04 -8.15
N GLY A 81 14.12 -10.21 -8.74
CA GLY A 81 13.20 -11.34 -8.80
C GLY A 81 11.87 -10.98 -9.47
N ASN A 82 10.76 -11.34 -8.81
CA ASN A 82 9.39 -11.06 -9.27
C ASN A 82 8.61 -10.13 -8.32
N ARG A 83 9.26 -9.59 -7.27
CA ARG A 83 8.58 -8.83 -6.20
C ARG A 83 8.52 -7.33 -6.52
N HIS A 84 7.33 -6.77 -6.62
CA HIS A 84 7.08 -5.32 -6.69
C HIS A 84 5.89 -4.93 -5.82
N SER A 85 4.77 -5.63 -5.97
CA SER A 85 3.52 -5.37 -5.28
C SER A 85 3.47 -5.99 -3.87
N ARG A 86 4.35 -6.94 -3.55
CA ARG A 86 4.60 -7.36 -2.16
C ARG A 86 5.51 -6.36 -1.43
N GLU A 87 5.22 -6.15 -0.15
CA GLU A 87 6.04 -5.34 0.76
C GLU A 87 7.44 -5.95 0.99
N PHE A 88 8.47 -5.10 0.95
CA PHE A 88 9.83 -5.44 1.30
C PHE A 88 10.08 -5.22 2.80
N ARG A 89 10.71 -6.21 3.44
CA ARG A 89 11.12 -6.16 4.85
C ARG A 89 12.63 -6.28 4.91
N PHE A 90 13.29 -5.30 5.55
CA PHE A 90 14.73 -5.30 5.78
C PHE A 90 14.98 -5.31 7.29
N LEU A 91 15.70 -6.32 7.79
CA LEU A 91 16.01 -6.48 9.23
C LEU A 91 14.78 -6.23 10.14
N ARG A 92 13.68 -6.96 9.87
CA ARG A 92 12.35 -6.85 10.54
C ARG A 92 11.57 -5.56 10.32
N LEU A 93 12.19 -4.50 9.81
CA LEU A 93 11.51 -3.25 9.53
C LEU A 93 10.83 -3.30 8.16
N HIS A 94 9.57 -2.88 8.12
CA HIS A 94 8.82 -2.72 6.88
C HIS A 94 9.36 -1.50 6.10
N MET A 95 9.67 -1.65 4.81
CA MET A 95 10.32 -0.62 3.98
C MET A 95 9.51 -0.18 2.74
N GLY A 96 8.33 -0.76 2.49
CA GLY A 96 7.47 -0.43 1.35
C GLY A 96 7.63 -1.38 0.16
N SER A 97 6.97 -1.06 -0.96
CA SER A 97 7.09 -1.79 -2.22
C SER A 97 8.45 -1.57 -2.90
N LEU A 98 8.92 -2.58 -3.65
CA LEU A 98 10.13 -2.46 -4.47
C LEU A 98 9.81 -1.70 -5.77
N PRO A 99 10.55 -0.64 -6.13
CA PRO A 99 10.32 0.09 -7.37
C PRO A 99 10.58 -0.74 -8.64
N LEU A 100 9.95 -0.36 -9.74
CA LEU A 100 10.22 -0.92 -11.08
C LEU A 100 11.58 -0.46 -11.60
N ARG A 101 12.18 -1.21 -12.54
CA ARG A 101 13.49 -0.85 -13.10
C ARG A 101 13.51 0.54 -13.72
N LEU A 102 12.46 0.93 -14.46
CA LEU A 102 12.35 2.28 -15.00
C LEU A 102 12.32 3.35 -13.89
N GLU A 103 11.57 3.13 -12.81
CA GLU A 103 11.50 4.06 -11.68
C GLU A 103 12.86 4.22 -11.00
N VAL A 104 13.62 3.12 -10.86
CA VAL A 104 15.00 3.13 -10.34
C VAL A 104 15.94 3.85 -11.29
N ILE A 105 15.87 3.62 -12.61
CA ILE A 105 16.71 4.31 -13.60
C ILE A 105 16.43 5.83 -13.57
N CYS A 106 15.16 6.25 -13.55
CA CYS A 106 14.80 7.65 -13.44
C CYS A 106 15.27 8.27 -12.10
N LEU A 107 15.17 7.53 -11.00
CA LEU A 107 15.67 7.98 -9.71
C LEU A 107 17.20 8.10 -9.69
N LEU A 108 17.94 7.10 -10.20
CA LEU A 108 19.40 7.12 -10.26
C LEU A 108 19.90 8.25 -11.16
N ALA A 109 19.23 8.51 -12.28
CA ALA A 109 19.52 9.66 -13.13
C ALA A 109 19.29 11.00 -12.39
N TYR A 110 18.21 11.13 -11.63
CA TYR A 110 17.92 12.32 -10.81
C TYR A 110 18.93 12.50 -9.67
N LEU A 111 19.28 11.43 -8.94
CA LEU A 111 20.31 11.47 -7.89
C LEU A 111 21.69 11.81 -8.46
N GLY A 112 22.06 11.14 -9.57
CA GLY A 112 23.30 11.41 -10.31
C GLY A 112 23.38 12.85 -10.79
N LEU A 113 22.30 13.43 -11.32
CA LEU A 113 22.25 14.84 -11.73
C LEU A 113 22.56 15.79 -10.57
N ASN A 114 21.99 15.55 -9.38
CA ASN A 114 22.26 16.38 -8.20
C ASN A 114 23.74 16.26 -7.75
N ILE A 115 24.30 15.04 -7.78
CA ILE A 115 25.71 14.80 -7.42
C ILE A 115 26.66 15.44 -8.44
N ILE A 116 26.40 15.26 -9.75
CA ILE A 116 27.18 15.86 -10.84
C ILE A 116 27.15 17.38 -10.72
N PHE A 117 26.00 17.98 -10.40
CA PHE A 117 25.91 19.43 -10.21
C PHE A 117 26.82 19.92 -9.07
N ILE A 118 26.88 19.22 -7.93
CA ILE A 118 27.83 19.55 -6.84
C ILE A 118 29.27 19.40 -7.32
N ILE A 119 29.60 18.31 -8.02
CA ILE A 119 30.97 18.04 -8.46
C ILE A 119 31.46 19.10 -9.46
N VAL A 120 30.62 19.48 -10.43
CA VAL A 120 30.96 20.43 -11.52
C VAL A 120 30.98 21.89 -11.05
N THR A 121 30.19 22.24 -10.03
CA THR A 121 30.10 23.65 -9.55
C THR A 121 31.15 24.00 -8.49
N VAL A 122 31.82 22.99 -7.92
CA VAL A 122 32.90 23.15 -6.94
C VAL A 122 34.24 22.87 -7.61
N ASP A 123 35.16 23.81 -7.54
CA ASP A 123 36.56 23.58 -7.92
C ASP A 123 37.27 22.82 -6.79
N TRP A 124 37.42 21.51 -6.99
CA TRP A 124 38.09 20.63 -6.03
C TRP A 124 39.60 20.85 -5.99
N TRP A 125 40.19 21.50 -7.00
CA TRP A 125 41.63 21.68 -7.17
C TRP A 125 42.14 23.01 -6.62
N ILE A 126 41.26 23.95 -6.30
CA ILE A 126 41.66 25.22 -5.65
C ILE A 126 42.34 24.94 -4.30
N SER A 127 43.46 25.61 -4.04
CA SER A 127 44.24 25.48 -2.81
C SER A 127 43.58 26.18 -1.61
N ASP A 128 42.78 27.23 -1.88
CA ASP A 128 42.07 28.00 -0.88
C ASP A 128 40.85 27.24 -0.33
N TYR A 129 40.99 26.71 0.88
CA TYR A 129 39.94 25.97 1.59
C TYR A 129 38.66 26.79 1.80
N SER A 130 38.79 28.09 2.07
CA SER A 130 37.66 28.99 2.34
C SER A 130 36.83 29.20 1.08
N LYS A 131 37.48 29.42 -0.08
CA LYS A 131 36.81 29.48 -1.39
C LYS A 131 36.15 28.15 -1.75
N LYS A 132 36.81 27.01 -1.47
CA LYS A 132 36.26 25.66 -1.71
C LYS A 132 34.99 25.40 -0.89
N MET A 133 35.01 25.69 0.41
CA MET A 133 33.84 25.57 1.27
C MET A 133 32.74 26.57 0.90
N PHE A 134 33.10 27.77 0.43
CA PHE A 134 32.13 28.74 -0.10
C PHE A 134 31.39 28.21 -1.34
N GLN A 135 32.10 27.62 -2.31
CA GLN A 135 31.47 26.99 -3.47
C GLN A 135 30.58 25.82 -3.05
N LEU A 136 31.07 24.93 -2.17
CA LEU A 136 30.31 23.77 -1.70
C LEU A 136 29.01 24.16 -0.97
N LYS A 137 29.06 25.12 -0.04
CA LYS A 137 27.84 25.60 0.63
C LYS A 137 26.88 26.27 -0.36
N TYR A 138 27.39 26.98 -1.35
CA TYR A 138 26.60 27.67 -2.35
C TYR A 138 25.83 26.66 -3.22
N SER A 139 26.52 25.65 -3.75
CA SER A 139 25.91 24.63 -4.61
C SER A 139 24.92 23.74 -3.86
N ALA A 140 25.26 23.27 -2.67
CA ALA A 140 24.36 22.46 -1.86
C ALA A 140 23.11 23.26 -1.40
N GLY A 141 23.30 24.52 -0.99
CA GLY A 141 22.19 25.40 -0.62
C GLY A 141 21.25 25.68 -1.80
N HIS A 142 21.79 25.92 -3.00
CA HIS A 142 20.99 26.07 -4.21
C HIS A 142 20.21 24.80 -4.54
N LEU A 143 20.83 23.62 -4.56
CA LEU A 143 20.12 22.37 -4.83
C LEU A 143 19.04 22.08 -3.78
N ALA A 144 19.26 22.40 -2.51
CA ALA A 144 18.23 22.28 -1.48
C ALA A 144 16.98 23.11 -1.82
N VAL A 145 17.14 24.40 -2.19
CA VAL A 145 15.99 25.27 -2.51
C VAL A 145 15.38 24.96 -3.88
N MET A 146 16.18 24.72 -4.91
CA MET A 146 15.70 24.49 -6.27
C MET A 146 14.89 23.19 -6.44
N ASN A 147 15.06 22.23 -5.52
CA ASN A 147 14.22 21.03 -5.47
C ASN A 147 12.87 21.24 -4.74
N THR A 148 12.66 22.36 -4.02
CA THR A 148 11.43 22.58 -3.23
C THR A 148 10.12 22.70 -4.05
N PRO A 149 10.08 23.26 -5.28
CA PRO A 149 8.88 23.22 -6.11
C PRO A 149 8.49 21.78 -6.47
N GLY A 150 9.48 20.95 -6.81
CA GLY A 150 9.31 19.53 -7.10
C GLY A 150 8.80 18.74 -5.90
N LEU A 151 9.27 19.06 -4.69
CA LEU A 151 8.83 18.45 -3.43
C LEU A 151 7.32 18.63 -3.21
N VAL A 152 6.81 19.85 -3.41
CA VAL A 152 5.40 20.18 -3.21
C VAL A 152 4.53 19.60 -4.33
N LEU A 153 4.93 19.78 -5.59
CA LEU A 153 4.16 19.28 -6.75
C LEU A 153 3.99 17.76 -6.70
N SER A 154 5.01 17.02 -6.26
CA SER A 154 4.96 15.56 -6.13
C SER A 154 4.12 15.06 -4.93
N ALA A 155 3.72 15.94 -4.01
CA ALA A 155 2.77 15.64 -2.92
C ALA A 155 1.31 16.04 -3.22
N GLY A 156 1.09 16.92 -4.21
CA GLY A 156 -0.24 17.45 -4.54
C GLY A 156 -1.18 16.38 -5.10
N ARG A 157 -2.40 16.27 -4.56
CA ARG A 157 -3.43 15.36 -5.09
C ARG A 157 -4.08 15.96 -6.35
N ASN A 158 -4.24 17.28 -6.38
CA ASN A 158 -4.82 18.02 -7.51
C ASN A 158 -3.74 18.52 -8.48
N ASN A 159 -2.74 17.68 -8.76
CA ASN A 159 -1.65 18.04 -9.65
C ASN A 159 -2.04 17.79 -11.13
N PRO A 160 -2.10 18.84 -12.00
CA PRO A 160 -2.44 18.66 -13.41
C PRO A 160 -1.43 17.78 -14.18
N LEU A 161 -0.20 17.64 -13.69
CA LEU A 161 0.81 16.76 -14.28
C LEU A 161 0.42 15.27 -14.21
N ILE A 162 -0.41 14.86 -13.24
CA ILE A 162 -0.98 13.49 -13.16
C ILE A 162 -1.79 13.19 -14.42
N GLN A 163 -2.70 14.11 -14.79
CA GLN A 163 -3.51 13.99 -16.00
C GLN A 163 -2.67 14.21 -17.26
N LEU A 164 -1.78 15.20 -17.27
CA LEU A 164 -0.97 15.54 -18.45
C LEU A 164 -0.02 14.39 -18.84
N LEU A 165 0.72 13.83 -17.87
CA LEU A 165 1.71 12.78 -18.10
C LEU A 165 1.13 11.36 -18.01
N GLY A 166 -0.05 11.17 -17.41
CA GLY A 166 -0.60 9.84 -17.19
C GLY A 166 0.32 8.98 -16.31
N ILE A 167 0.80 9.58 -15.22
CA ILE A 167 1.62 8.96 -14.16
C ILE A 167 0.75 8.97 -12.90
N SER A 168 0.73 7.87 -12.14
CA SER A 168 -0.12 7.76 -10.95
C SER A 168 0.32 8.70 -9.83
N PHE A 169 -0.62 9.06 -8.95
CA PHE A 169 -0.31 9.78 -7.72
C PHE A 169 0.73 9.02 -6.87
N ASP A 170 0.70 7.69 -6.85
CA ASP A 170 1.64 6.86 -6.07
C ASP A 170 3.08 6.99 -6.57
N SER A 171 3.29 7.05 -7.89
CA SER A 171 4.61 7.30 -8.49
C SER A 171 5.08 8.74 -8.23
N PHE A 172 4.18 9.73 -8.21
CA PHE A 172 4.52 11.08 -7.74
C PHE A 172 4.90 11.08 -6.26
N ASN A 173 4.13 10.41 -5.40
CA ASN A 173 4.43 10.31 -3.97
C ASN A 173 5.74 9.55 -3.70
N TYR A 174 6.09 8.57 -4.54
CA TYR A 174 7.42 7.94 -4.54
C TYR A 174 8.52 8.98 -4.79
N MET A 175 8.37 9.85 -5.79
CA MET A 175 9.32 10.94 -6.03
C MET A 175 9.35 11.95 -4.88
N HIS A 176 8.21 12.35 -4.30
CA HIS A 176 8.16 13.23 -3.13
C HIS A 176 9.06 12.75 -1.98
N ARG A 177 9.01 11.46 -1.66
CA ARG A 177 9.84 10.85 -0.61
C ARG A 177 11.34 10.91 -0.93
N TRP A 178 11.73 10.82 -2.19
CA TRP A 178 13.13 10.91 -2.61
C TRP A 178 13.63 12.35 -2.73
N VAL A 179 12.83 13.26 -3.31
CA VAL A 179 13.13 14.70 -3.37
C VAL A 179 13.30 15.27 -1.95
N GLY A 180 12.46 14.88 -0.99
CA GLY A 180 12.60 15.30 0.41
C GLY A 180 13.91 14.85 1.05
N ARG A 181 14.37 13.63 0.78
CA ARG A 181 15.69 13.13 1.23
C ARG A 181 16.84 13.89 0.59
N VAL A 182 16.75 14.20 -0.71
CA VAL A 182 17.76 14.99 -1.44
C VAL A 182 17.84 16.41 -0.89
N ILE A 183 16.72 17.05 -0.56
CA ILE A 183 16.70 18.38 0.09
C ILE A 183 17.35 18.31 1.47
N ALA A 184 17.00 17.33 2.31
CA ALA A 184 17.61 17.16 3.62
C ALA A 184 19.12 16.87 3.55
N ALA A 185 19.56 16.02 2.62
CA ALA A 185 20.99 15.74 2.42
C ALA A 185 21.76 16.98 1.94
N ASN A 186 21.22 17.74 0.99
CA ASN A 186 21.81 19.00 0.55
C ASN A 186 21.85 20.06 1.67
N ALA A 187 20.81 20.12 2.53
CA ALA A 187 20.81 20.99 3.70
C ALA A 187 21.91 20.61 4.70
N VAL A 188 22.16 19.31 4.94
CA VAL A 188 23.28 18.84 5.77
C VAL A 188 24.63 19.23 5.17
N ILE A 189 24.85 19.02 3.87
CA ILE A 189 26.10 19.41 3.17
C ILE A 189 26.31 20.94 3.24
N HIS A 190 25.24 21.71 3.04
CA HIS A 190 25.26 23.17 3.17
C HIS A 190 25.67 23.59 4.59
N MET A 191 25.02 23.03 5.62
CA MET A 191 25.35 23.32 7.01
C MET A 191 26.79 22.91 7.35
N SER A 192 27.24 21.71 6.98
CA SER A 192 28.60 21.26 7.28
C SER A 192 29.66 22.14 6.61
N ALA A 193 29.44 22.58 5.36
CA ALA A 193 30.35 23.49 4.67
C ALA A 193 30.37 24.90 5.30
N VAL A 194 29.22 25.39 5.79
CA VAL A 194 29.16 26.64 6.59
C VAL A 194 29.96 26.49 7.89
N LEU A 195 29.71 25.45 8.67
CA LEU A 195 30.34 25.24 9.98
C LEU A 195 31.85 25.00 9.85
N ALA A 196 32.28 24.18 8.89
CA ALA A 196 33.69 23.91 8.64
C ALA A 196 34.46 25.17 8.21
N ASN A 197 33.84 26.04 7.39
CA ASN A 197 34.44 27.32 7.02
C ASN A 197 34.58 28.27 8.22
N GLN A 198 33.57 28.36 9.09
CA GLN A 198 33.64 29.21 10.28
C GLN A 198 34.67 28.70 11.29
N ALA A 199 34.74 27.37 11.51
CA ALA A 199 35.74 26.75 12.36
C ALA A 199 37.17 26.99 11.85
N TYR A 200 37.39 26.93 10.53
CA TYR A 200 38.69 27.21 9.92
C TYR A 200 39.13 28.68 10.04
N MET A 201 38.20 29.63 9.84
CA MET A 201 38.54 31.06 9.84
C MET A 201 38.63 31.68 11.24
N HIS A 202 37.89 31.16 12.22
CA HIS A 202 37.71 31.79 13.54
C HIS A 202 37.82 30.84 14.74
N GLY A 203 38.12 29.55 14.53
CA GLY A 203 38.19 28.53 15.58
C GLY A 203 36.83 27.94 15.95
N THR A 204 36.85 26.79 16.66
CA THR A 204 35.65 26.03 17.03
C THR A 204 34.74 26.76 18.01
N GLU A 205 35.31 27.46 18.99
CA GLU A 205 34.54 28.17 20.03
C GLU A 205 33.67 29.29 19.45
N TYR A 206 34.16 29.96 18.40
CA TYR A 206 33.42 31.00 17.69
C TYR A 206 32.17 30.46 16.99
N VAL A 207 32.18 29.20 16.55
CA VAL A 207 31.06 28.56 15.85
C VAL A 207 29.83 28.49 16.74
N LEU A 208 29.98 28.10 18.01
CA LEU A 208 28.86 28.04 18.94
C LEU A 208 28.30 29.45 19.22
N TYR A 209 29.18 30.44 19.40
CA TYR A 209 28.77 31.84 19.61
C TYR A 209 27.97 32.40 18.42
N ILE A 210 28.47 32.29 17.19
CA ILE A 210 27.82 32.92 16.03
C ILE A 210 26.46 32.30 15.71
N ILE A 211 26.28 30.99 15.93
CA ILE A 211 25.01 30.28 15.69
C ILE A 211 23.84 30.89 16.47
N TRP A 212 24.08 31.28 17.73
CA TRP A 212 23.02 31.80 18.62
C TRP A 212 22.85 33.31 18.56
N GLN A 213 23.83 34.05 18.05
CA GLN A 213 23.77 35.52 17.96
C GLN A 213 23.22 36.00 16.61
N GLN A 214 23.53 35.30 15.51
CA GLN A 214 23.18 35.75 14.17
C GLN A 214 21.88 35.11 13.66
N ARG A 215 20.85 35.93 13.42
CA ARG A 215 19.51 35.48 12.96
C ARG A 215 19.56 34.52 11.77
N LEU A 216 20.45 34.75 10.80
CA LEU A 216 20.63 33.91 9.62
C LEU A 216 20.96 32.45 9.99
N TYR A 217 21.82 32.25 11.00
CA TYR A 217 22.23 30.92 11.45
C TYR A 217 21.12 30.26 12.29
N ILE A 218 20.44 30.99 13.17
CA ILE A 218 19.28 30.48 13.92
C ILE A 218 18.19 29.99 12.96
N CYS A 219 17.81 30.80 11.96
CA CYS A 219 16.80 30.43 10.98
C CYS A 219 17.23 29.23 10.12
N GLY A 220 18.50 29.15 9.73
CA GLY A 220 19.05 27.99 9.01
C GLY A 220 19.04 26.71 9.86
N LEU A 221 19.43 26.80 11.14
CA LEU A 221 19.45 25.69 12.08
C LEU A 221 18.03 25.16 12.36
N VAL A 222 17.05 26.04 12.57
CA VAL A 222 15.65 25.64 12.76
C VAL A 222 15.10 24.95 11.51
N ALA A 223 15.41 25.46 10.31
CA ALA A 223 14.97 24.85 9.05
C ALA A 223 15.56 23.44 8.85
N ILE A 224 16.87 23.24 9.05
CA ILE A 224 17.49 21.92 8.87
C ILE A 224 17.04 20.92 9.94
N LEU A 225 16.90 21.32 11.21
CA LEU A 225 16.38 20.44 12.26
C LEU A 225 14.93 20.02 11.94
N GLY A 226 14.11 20.91 11.40
CA GLY A 226 12.78 20.60 10.89
C GLY A 226 12.80 19.57 9.77
N PHE A 227 13.63 19.76 8.73
CA PHE A 227 13.78 18.79 7.64
C PHE A 227 14.32 17.43 8.09
N LEU A 228 15.31 17.40 9.00
CA LEU A 228 15.85 16.15 9.55
C LEU A 228 14.81 15.40 10.38
N PHE A 229 14.05 16.11 11.23
CA PHE A 229 12.98 15.47 12.00
C PHE A 229 11.85 14.95 11.09
N ILE A 230 11.52 15.66 10.01
CA ILE A 230 10.63 15.15 8.94
C ILE A 230 11.15 13.84 8.33
N VAL A 231 12.46 13.72 8.05
CA VAL A 231 13.04 12.47 7.53
C VAL A 231 12.90 11.32 8.55
N VAL A 232 13.17 11.58 9.83
CA VAL A 232 13.06 10.57 10.91
C VAL A 232 11.61 10.09 11.10
N GLN A 233 10.65 11.01 11.23
CA GLN A 233 9.24 10.62 11.46
C GLN A 233 8.55 10.07 10.21
N SER A 234 9.09 10.29 9.00
CA SER A 234 8.59 9.70 7.74
C SER A 234 9.12 8.28 7.45
N LEU A 235 9.95 7.72 8.33
CA LEU A 235 10.37 6.31 8.27
C LEU A 235 9.14 5.38 8.29
N SER A 236 9.17 4.36 7.43
CA SER A 236 8.00 3.53 7.16
C SER A 236 7.38 2.83 8.38
N PRO A 237 8.15 2.34 9.39
CA PRO A 237 7.56 1.77 10.60
C PRO A 237 6.72 2.79 11.39
N VAL A 238 7.26 3.99 11.63
CA VAL A 238 6.58 5.08 12.36
C VAL A 238 5.31 5.52 11.63
N ARG A 239 5.43 5.75 10.31
CA ARG A 239 4.31 6.15 9.46
C ARG A 239 3.16 5.15 9.46
N HIS A 240 3.44 3.84 9.51
CA HIS A 240 2.40 2.82 9.40
C HIS A 240 1.74 2.52 10.76
N SER A 241 2.48 2.63 11.86
CA SER A 241 1.91 2.49 13.21
C SER A 241 1.01 3.67 13.60
N PHE A 242 1.33 4.91 13.16
CA PHE A 242 0.61 6.12 13.57
C PHE A 242 0.35 7.08 12.41
N TYR A 243 -0.29 6.59 11.34
CA TYR A 243 -0.47 7.34 10.08
C TYR A 243 -1.14 8.72 10.25
N GLU A 244 -2.18 8.81 11.07
CA GLU A 244 -2.90 10.07 11.31
C GLU A 244 -2.01 11.11 12.00
N LEU A 245 -1.33 10.72 13.09
CA LEU A 245 -0.38 11.58 13.80
C LEU A 245 0.79 12.01 12.91
N PHE A 246 1.38 11.06 12.17
CA PHE A 246 2.43 11.32 11.18
C PHE A 246 2.00 12.40 10.19
N LEU A 247 0.81 12.29 9.59
CA LEU A 247 0.35 13.21 8.55
C LEU A 247 0.21 14.64 9.07
N HIS A 248 -0.39 14.83 10.25
CA HIS A 248 -0.56 16.15 10.86
C HIS A 248 0.76 16.75 11.33
N LEU A 249 1.60 15.97 12.00
CA LEU A 249 2.93 16.40 12.46
C LEU A 249 3.84 16.79 11.28
N HIS A 250 3.81 16.02 10.19
CA HIS A 250 4.56 16.32 8.97
C HIS A 250 4.17 17.65 8.34
N ILE A 251 2.88 17.97 8.27
CA ILE A 251 2.41 19.26 7.74
C ILE A 251 2.86 20.41 8.65
N ALA A 252 2.72 20.28 9.97
CA ALA A 252 3.13 21.31 10.93
C ALA A 252 4.65 21.60 10.85
N LEU A 253 5.47 20.55 10.78
CA LEU A 253 6.92 20.68 10.61
C LEU A 253 7.30 21.27 9.26
N ALA A 254 6.57 20.96 8.18
CA ALA A 254 6.81 21.53 6.86
C ALA A 254 6.53 23.05 6.85
N VAL A 255 5.44 23.51 7.48
CA VAL A 255 5.16 24.95 7.67
C VAL A 255 6.32 25.60 8.44
N MET A 256 6.71 25.03 9.58
CA MET A 256 7.79 25.56 10.42
C MET A 256 9.12 25.65 9.65
N SER A 257 9.49 24.59 8.92
CA SER A 257 10.73 24.52 8.14
C SER A 257 10.74 25.54 6.99
N PHE A 258 9.62 25.73 6.28
CA PHE A 258 9.53 26.73 5.22
C PHE A 258 9.48 28.17 5.74
N VAL A 259 8.86 28.44 6.89
CA VAL A 259 8.91 29.77 7.53
C VAL A 259 10.33 30.09 8.00
N ALA A 260 11.03 29.13 8.59
CA ALA A 260 12.44 29.30 8.96
C ALA A 260 13.34 29.51 7.72
N LEU A 261 13.12 28.73 6.65
CA LEU A 261 13.83 28.89 5.38
C LEU A 261 13.55 30.24 4.71
N TRP A 262 12.32 30.77 4.79
CA TRP A 262 11.96 32.09 4.27
C TRP A 262 12.80 33.21 4.88
N TYR A 263 12.97 33.20 6.21
CA TYR A 263 13.81 34.18 6.89
C TYR A 263 15.31 33.91 6.72
N HIS A 264 15.73 32.65 6.52
CA HIS A 264 17.11 32.31 6.20
C HIS A 264 17.53 32.80 4.79
N LEU A 265 16.60 32.80 3.82
CA LEU A 265 16.81 33.26 2.45
C LEU A 265 16.55 34.76 2.25
N GLN A 266 16.38 35.54 3.32
CA GLN A 266 16.02 36.96 3.20
C GLN A 266 17.08 37.74 2.39
N ASN A 267 16.63 38.50 1.39
CA ASN A 267 17.45 39.25 0.43
C ASN A 267 18.31 38.37 -0.51
N LEU A 268 17.94 37.10 -0.69
CA LEU A 268 18.52 36.20 -1.69
C LEU A 268 17.48 35.86 -2.76
N LEU A 269 17.91 35.79 -4.02
CA LEU A 269 17.07 35.46 -5.16
C LEU A 269 16.26 34.16 -4.98
N GLN A 270 16.85 33.18 -4.29
CA GLN A 270 16.25 31.87 -3.99
C GLN A 270 14.96 32.00 -3.16
N GLN A 271 14.74 33.13 -2.47
CA GLN A 271 13.48 33.47 -1.81
C GLN A 271 12.30 33.54 -2.81
N GLN A 272 12.53 33.94 -4.07
CA GLN A 272 11.51 33.92 -5.13
C GLN A 272 11.10 32.49 -5.52
N VAL A 273 12.03 31.55 -5.52
CA VAL A 273 11.75 30.12 -5.79
C VAL A 273 10.95 29.50 -4.65
N LEU A 274 11.26 29.87 -3.41
CA LEU A 274 10.45 29.49 -2.24
C LEU A 274 9.05 30.14 -2.29
N LEU A 275 8.92 31.41 -2.71
CA LEU A 275 7.63 32.06 -2.92
C LEU A 275 6.77 31.29 -3.93
N GLY A 276 7.33 30.94 -5.09
CA GLY A 276 6.65 30.10 -6.08
C GLY A 276 6.24 28.74 -5.52
N THR A 277 7.09 28.11 -4.70
CA THR A 277 6.78 26.84 -4.01
C THR A 277 5.61 26.99 -3.03
N LEU A 278 5.59 28.05 -2.23
CA LEU A 278 4.50 28.33 -1.28
C LEU A 278 3.19 28.63 -1.99
N ILE A 279 3.23 29.36 -3.11
CA ILE A 279 2.05 29.61 -3.96
C ILE A 279 1.52 28.29 -4.54
N LEU A 280 2.38 27.44 -5.11
CA LEU A 280 1.98 26.11 -5.62
C LEU A 280 1.36 25.23 -4.53
N TRP A 281 1.92 25.27 -3.31
CA TRP A 281 1.37 24.52 -2.18
C TRP A 281 0.01 25.05 -1.73
N GLY A 282 -0.12 26.37 -1.61
CA GLY A 282 -1.36 27.05 -1.29
C GLY A 282 -2.46 26.77 -2.30
N LEU A 283 -2.13 26.76 -3.60
CA LEU A 283 -3.07 26.46 -4.69
C LEU A 283 -3.57 25.00 -4.66
N ASP A 284 -2.73 23.99 -4.38
CA ASP A 284 -3.20 22.61 -4.16
C ASP A 284 -4.20 22.56 -2.99
N ARG A 285 -3.88 23.22 -1.87
CA ARG A 285 -4.72 23.18 -0.66
C ARG A 285 -6.04 23.95 -0.83
N ALA A 286 -5.99 25.14 -1.41
CA ALA A 286 -7.16 25.95 -1.74
C ALA A 286 -8.05 25.25 -2.79
N GLY A 287 -7.45 24.67 -3.83
CA GLY A 287 -8.17 23.90 -4.84
C GLY A 287 -8.86 22.66 -4.26
N ARG A 288 -8.19 21.92 -3.36
CA ARG A 288 -8.80 20.78 -2.65
C ARG A 288 -9.96 21.20 -1.76
N LEU A 289 -9.81 22.27 -0.97
CA LEU A 289 -10.89 22.81 -0.14
C LEU A 289 -12.06 23.30 -1.00
N GLY A 290 -11.78 24.05 -2.07
CA GLY A 290 -12.80 24.55 -3.00
C GLY A 290 -13.58 23.42 -3.68
N ILE A 291 -12.90 22.36 -4.13
CA ILE A 291 -13.56 21.17 -4.69
C ILE A 291 -14.41 20.45 -3.63
N LEU A 292 -13.88 20.24 -2.41
CA LEU A 292 -14.62 19.59 -1.32
C LEU A 292 -15.89 20.36 -0.95
N LEU A 293 -15.79 21.69 -0.80
CA LEU A 293 -16.93 22.55 -0.51
C LEU A 293 -17.93 22.55 -1.68
N TRP A 294 -17.48 22.80 -2.91
CA TRP A 294 -18.36 22.83 -4.08
C TRP A 294 -19.07 21.50 -4.33
N ARG A 295 -18.39 20.36 -4.14
CA ARG A 295 -18.97 19.02 -4.36
C ARG A 295 -20.03 18.61 -3.34
N ASN A 296 -19.93 19.10 -2.11
CA ASN A 296 -20.77 18.64 -0.99
C ASN A 296 -21.76 19.71 -0.50
N ILE A 297 -21.61 20.96 -0.94
CA ILE A 297 -22.55 22.06 -0.70
C ILE A 297 -23.43 22.24 -1.96
N GLY A 298 -24.67 21.78 -1.83
CA GLY A 298 -25.72 21.84 -2.84
C GLY A 298 -27.11 21.75 -2.19
N ARG A 299 -28.15 21.44 -2.99
CA ARG A 299 -29.55 21.41 -2.50
C ARG A 299 -29.82 20.34 -1.44
N GLN A 300 -29.09 19.22 -1.50
CA GLN A 300 -29.10 18.17 -0.47
C GLN A 300 -27.66 17.93 -0.04
N PRO A 301 -27.37 17.64 1.25
CA PRO A 301 -26.03 17.28 1.67
C PRO A 301 -25.63 15.90 1.13
N THR A 302 -24.34 15.68 0.90
CA THR A 302 -23.83 14.33 0.60
C THR A 302 -24.05 13.41 1.80
N THR A 303 -24.66 12.25 1.58
CA THR A 303 -24.90 11.25 2.63
C THR A 303 -24.40 9.88 2.19
N ALA A 304 -23.97 9.05 3.13
CA ALA A 304 -23.54 7.68 2.89
C ALA A 304 -24.45 6.71 3.65
N THR A 305 -25.01 5.73 2.95
CA THR A 305 -25.66 4.56 3.54
C THR A 305 -24.69 3.40 3.54
N ILE A 306 -24.43 2.86 4.72
CA ILE A 306 -23.48 1.77 4.98
C ILE A 306 -24.29 0.52 5.26
N GLU A 307 -23.93 -0.60 4.65
CA GLU A 307 -24.55 -1.92 4.78
C GLU A 307 -23.46 -2.97 5.05
N ALA A 308 -23.63 -3.79 6.07
CA ALA A 308 -22.71 -4.88 6.37
C ALA A 308 -22.91 -6.07 5.39
N LEU A 309 -21.79 -6.66 4.94
CA LEU A 309 -21.73 -7.78 4.00
C LEU A 309 -20.81 -8.90 4.54
N PRO A 310 -21.01 -10.16 4.13
CA PRO A 310 -20.21 -11.29 4.62
C PRO A 310 -18.70 -11.11 4.35
N GLY A 311 -17.86 -11.67 5.23
CA GLY A 311 -16.40 -11.60 5.07
C GLY A 311 -15.75 -10.29 5.54
N SER A 312 -16.38 -9.59 6.48
CA SER A 312 -15.95 -8.29 7.03
C SER A 312 -15.80 -7.21 5.95
N VAL A 313 -16.82 -7.08 5.11
CA VAL A 313 -16.93 -6.05 4.07
C VAL A 313 -18.17 -5.20 4.37
N ALA A 314 -18.12 -3.92 4.06
CA ALA A 314 -19.28 -3.04 4.06
C ALA A 314 -19.47 -2.46 2.66
N ARG A 315 -20.70 -2.49 2.15
CA ARG A 315 -21.14 -1.69 1.01
C ARG A 315 -21.44 -0.28 1.52
N VAL A 316 -20.92 0.73 0.84
CA VAL A 316 -21.16 2.14 1.15
C VAL A 316 -21.66 2.84 -0.09
N ASP A 317 -22.93 3.16 -0.09
CA ASP A 317 -23.64 3.86 -1.14
C ASP A 317 -23.66 5.36 -0.81
N VAL A 318 -22.91 6.15 -1.58
CA VAL A 318 -22.74 7.58 -1.36
C VAL A 318 -23.66 8.37 -2.30
N ALA A 319 -24.76 8.90 -1.76
CA ALA A 319 -25.62 9.84 -2.45
C ALA A 319 -24.95 11.22 -2.48
N VAL A 320 -24.44 11.64 -3.64
CA VAL A 320 -23.61 12.85 -3.78
C VAL A 320 -24.44 14.11 -4.09
N SER A 321 -24.13 15.20 -3.40
CA SER A 321 -24.81 16.50 -3.58
C SER A 321 -24.67 17.07 -5.01
N ARG A 322 -23.50 16.90 -5.62
CA ARG A 322 -23.22 17.25 -7.03
C ARG A 322 -22.54 16.10 -7.75
N ALA A 323 -23.35 15.31 -8.45
CA ALA A 323 -22.89 14.20 -9.28
C ALA A 323 -21.79 14.59 -10.27
N TRP A 324 -21.01 13.59 -10.69
CA TRP A 324 -20.12 13.67 -11.83
C TRP A 324 -20.18 12.37 -12.61
N ARG A 325 -19.92 12.43 -13.91
CA ARG A 325 -19.76 11.23 -14.72
C ARG A 325 -18.50 10.49 -14.27
N PHE A 326 -18.71 9.38 -13.58
CA PHE A 326 -17.65 8.47 -13.19
C PHE A 326 -17.02 7.80 -14.42
N ARG A 327 -15.74 7.41 -14.31
CA ARG A 327 -15.03 6.59 -15.29
C ARG A 327 -14.38 5.41 -14.58
N PRO A 328 -14.30 4.22 -15.21
CA PRO A 328 -13.67 3.07 -14.59
C PRO A 328 -12.24 3.29 -14.11
N GLY A 329 -11.88 2.58 -13.04
CA GLY A 329 -10.60 2.77 -12.36
C GLY A 329 -10.44 4.14 -11.69
N GLN A 330 -11.51 4.91 -11.51
CA GLN A 330 -11.51 6.08 -10.63
C GLN A 330 -11.82 5.68 -9.17
N TYR A 331 -11.39 6.52 -8.25
CA TYR A 331 -11.62 6.42 -6.83
C TYR A 331 -11.98 7.79 -6.26
N MET A 332 -12.60 7.81 -5.08
CA MET A 332 -12.88 9.03 -4.32
C MET A 332 -12.21 8.95 -2.94
N TYR A 333 -11.92 10.11 -2.35
CA TYR A 333 -11.62 10.19 -0.92
C TYR A 333 -12.91 10.48 -0.16
N LEU A 334 -13.19 9.63 0.82
CA LEU A 334 -14.40 9.70 1.64
C LEU A 334 -14.04 10.21 3.04
N TYR A 335 -14.76 11.22 3.50
CA TYR A 335 -14.69 11.76 4.86
C TYR A 335 -15.99 11.41 5.57
N MET A 336 -15.92 10.80 6.76
CA MET A 336 -17.08 10.58 7.63
C MET A 336 -16.77 11.12 9.03
N PRO A 337 -17.24 12.35 9.37
CA PRO A 337 -16.90 12.99 10.63
C PRO A 337 -17.29 12.19 11.89
N CYS A 338 -18.37 11.40 11.81
CA CYS A 338 -18.85 10.52 12.88
C CYS A 338 -17.98 9.26 13.13
N LEU A 339 -16.93 9.04 12.33
CA LEU A 339 -15.98 7.92 12.45
C LEU A 339 -14.52 8.38 12.62
N GLY A 340 -14.15 9.52 12.01
CA GLY A 340 -12.76 9.95 11.91
C GLY A 340 -12.53 11.45 11.73
N LEU A 341 -13.42 12.33 12.20
CA LEU A 341 -13.31 13.79 12.12
C LEU A 341 -12.99 14.29 10.70
N TRP A 342 -11.75 14.72 10.45
CA TRP A 342 -11.26 15.29 9.19
C TRP A 342 -10.33 14.34 8.41
N THR A 343 -10.23 13.07 8.79
CA THR A 343 -9.49 12.07 8.03
C THR A 343 -10.19 11.75 6.71
N SER A 344 -9.40 11.45 5.68
CA SER A 344 -9.90 11.00 4.38
C SER A 344 -9.24 9.71 3.95
N HIS A 345 -10.07 8.76 3.53
CA HIS A 345 -9.64 7.43 3.10
C HIS A 345 -10.02 7.23 1.63
N PRO A 346 -9.07 6.78 0.76
CA PRO A 346 -9.34 6.56 -0.66
C PRO A 346 -10.04 5.23 -0.88
N PHE A 347 -11.14 5.23 -1.63
CA PHE A 347 -11.84 4.01 -2.03
C PHE A 347 -12.26 4.04 -3.50
N THR A 348 -12.02 2.93 -4.19
CA THR A 348 -12.46 2.70 -5.57
C THR A 348 -13.98 2.63 -5.61
N VAL A 349 -14.60 3.37 -6.52
CA VAL A 349 -16.05 3.26 -6.76
C VAL A 349 -16.28 2.05 -7.67
N ALA A 350 -17.16 1.16 -7.22
CA ALA A 350 -17.50 -0.08 -7.92
C ALA A 350 -18.66 0.12 -8.91
N TRP A 351 -19.65 0.94 -8.53
CA TRP A 351 -20.88 1.18 -9.29
C TRP A 351 -21.36 2.62 -9.18
N THR A 352 -22.20 3.04 -10.13
CA THR A 352 -22.94 4.30 -10.06
C THR A 352 -24.36 4.11 -10.58
N SER A 353 -25.35 4.39 -9.74
CA SER A 353 -26.77 4.35 -10.12
C SER A 353 -27.36 5.76 -10.13
N THR A 354 -28.24 6.05 -11.08
CA THR A 354 -29.05 7.28 -11.09
C THR A 354 -30.46 6.93 -10.62
N GLY A 355 -31.10 7.83 -9.86
CA GLY A 355 -32.36 7.55 -9.15
C GLY A 355 -33.60 7.23 -9.99
N SER A 356 -33.51 7.09 -11.31
CA SER A 356 -34.55 6.53 -12.16
C SER A 356 -34.66 5.00 -12.03
N ASP A 357 -33.54 4.32 -11.80
CA ASP A 357 -33.42 2.87 -12.01
C ASP A 357 -33.38 2.06 -10.69
N SER A 358 -33.45 2.75 -9.54
CA SER A 358 -33.34 2.16 -8.21
C SER A 358 -34.66 2.15 -7.42
N LEU A 359 -35.77 1.83 -8.10
CA LEU A 359 -37.04 1.49 -7.44
C LEU A 359 -37.14 -0.04 -7.28
N ASN A 360 -37.08 -0.49 -6.03
CA ASN A 360 -37.09 -1.90 -5.65
C ASN A 360 -38.26 -2.68 -6.29
N LEU A 361 -37.96 -3.81 -6.92
CA LEU A 361 -38.93 -4.89 -7.09
C LEU A 361 -39.27 -5.43 -5.69
N GLY A 362 -40.39 -5.00 -5.10
CA GLY A 362 -40.86 -5.61 -3.86
C GLY A 362 -41.99 -4.89 -3.12
N GLU A 363 -42.02 -3.55 -3.14
CA GLU A 363 -42.93 -2.79 -2.27
C GLU A 363 -44.00 -2.01 -3.04
N LYS A 364 -45.22 -2.03 -2.51
CA LYS A 364 -46.43 -1.57 -3.22
C LYS A 364 -46.35 -0.07 -3.53
N ARG A 365 -46.57 0.28 -4.80
CA ARG A 365 -46.58 1.65 -5.32
C ARG A 365 -47.50 2.56 -4.48
N SER A 366 -46.91 3.45 -3.69
CA SER A 366 -47.61 4.62 -3.14
C SER A 366 -47.79 5.67 -4.22
N SER A 367 -48.97 6.28 -4.28
CA SER A 367 -49.30 7.36 -5.23
C SER A 367 -48.46 8.64 -5.04
N SER A 368 -47.69 8.74 -3.95
CA SER A 368 -46.80 9.87 -3.65
C SER A 368 -45.57 9.99 -4.54
N ASP A 369 -45.06 8.90 -5.12
CA ASP A 369 -43.77 8.95 -5.84
C ASP A 369 -43.92 9.36 -7.31
N SER A 370 -45.02 9.03 -7.97
CA SER A 370 -45.39 9.58 -9.27
C SER A 370 -45.50 11.12 -9.23
N LEU A 371 -45.95 11.67 -8.09
CA LEU A 371 -46.05 13.10 -7.86
C LEU A 371 -44.65 13.76 -7.72
N LYS A 372 -43.67 13.09 -7.08
CA LYS A 372 -42.29 13.61 -6.95
C LYS A 372 -41.57 13.69 -8.29
N ALA A 373 -41.78 12.71 -9.18
CA ALA A 373 -41.24 12.73 -10.54
C ALA A 373 -41.80 13.92 -11.35
N LEU A 374 -43.10 14.18 -11.24
CA LEU A 374 -43.78 15.30 -11.90
C LEU A 374 -43.42 16.68 -11.31
N ILE A 375 -43.02 16.76 -10.04
CA ILE A 375 -42.64 18.02 -9.35
C ILE A 375 -41.16 18.37 -9.55
N GLY A 376 -40.40 17.59 -10.32
CA GLY A 376 -38.98 17.88 -10.61
C GLY A 376 -38.07 17.60 -9.40
N GLY A 377 -38.40 16.56 -8.62
CA GLY A 377 -37.50 16.04 -7.59
C GLY A 377 -36.13 15.72 -8.18
N SER A 378 -35.06 16.30 -7.63
CA SER A 378 -33.71 16.10 -8.12
C SER A 378 -33.33 14.63 -8.09
N GLU A 379 -33.09 14.03 -9.25
CA GLU A 379 -32.46 12.71 -9.36
C GLU A 379 -31.14 12.73 -8.57
N THR A 380 -31.02 11.83 -7.61
CA THR A 380 -29.79 11.66 -6.83
C THR A 380 -28.96 10.55 -7.46
N THR A 381 -27.72 10.87 -7.85
CA THR A 381 -26.75 9.85 -8.25
C THR A 381 -26.11 9.25 -7.00
N THR A 382 -26.14 7.93 -6.91
CA THR A 382 -25.55 7.15 -5.82
C THR A 382 -24.31 6.45 -6.34
N MET A 383 -23.20 6.54 -5.60
CA MET A 383 -21.92 5.91 -5.95
C MET A 383 -21.59 4.81 -4.95
N SER A 384 -21.54 3.57 -5.40
CA SER A 384 -21.32 2.39 -4.55
C SER A 384 -19.84 2.10 -4.40
N VAL A 385 -19.42 1.89 -3.15
CA VAL A 385 -18.06 1.55 -2.76
C VAL A 385 -18.10 0.28 -1.91
N LEU A 386 -17.16 -0.65 -2.10
CA LEU A 386 -16.97 -1.77 -1.18
C LEU A 386 -15.74 -1.50 -0.31
N ILE A 387 -15.90 -1.54 1.01
CA ILE A 387 -14.88 -1.27 2.01
C ILE A 387 -14.63 -2.53 2.83
N LYS A 388 -13.39 -3.05 2.84
CA LYS A 388 -13.01 -4.14 3.74
C LYS A 388 -12.64 -3.60 5.12
N GLY A 389 -13.15 -4.23 6.18
CA GLY A 389 -12.68 -4.03 7.54
C GLY A 389 -11.20 -4.34 7.69
N GLN A 390 -10.43 -3.33 8.06
CA GLN A 390 -9.04 -3.37 8.51
C GLN A 390 -8.98 -2.58 9.82
N ASP A 391 -7.81 -2.15 10.29
CA ASP A 391 -7.71 -1.33 11.50
C ASP A 391 -8.25 0.11 11.35
N GLY A 392 -8.44 0.77 12.49
CA GLY A 392 -8.79 2.20 12.57
C GLY A 392 -10.18 2.52 12.01
N PHE A 393 -10.22 3.46 11.06
CA PHE A 393 -11.46 3.98 10.45
C PHE A 393 -12.37 2.87 9.90
N THR A 394 -11.79 1.91 9.16
CA THR A 394 -12.58 0.85 8.50
C THR A 394 -13.17 -0.16 9.50
N LYS A 395 -12.46 -0.47 10.59
CA LYS A 395 -13.00 -1.26 11.70
C LYS A 395 -14.22 -0.59 12.31
N ARG A 396 -14.11 0.70 12.64
CA ARG A 396 -15.19 1.50 13.24
C ARG A 396 -16.39 1.64 12.31
N LEU A 397 -16.15 1.73 11.00
CA LEU A 397 -17.20 1.77 9.99
C LEU A 397 -18.00 0.47 9.98
N LEU A 398 -17.31 -0.68 9.92
CA LEU A 398 -17.93 -2.00 9.88
C LEU A 398 -18.64 -2.31 11.21
N GLN A 399 -17.95 -2.12 12.34
CA GLN A 399 -18.50 -2.37 13.68
C GLN A 399 -19.80 -1.60 13.91
N LYS A 400 -19.86 -0.30 13.56
CA LYS A 400 -21.12 0.45 13.71
C LYS A 400 -22.24 -0.12 12.82
N ALA A 401 -21.94 -0.54 11.59
CA ALA A 401 -22.95 -1.13 10.71
C ALA A 401 -23.47 -2.47 11.25
N GLU A 402 -22.60 -3.31 11.81
CA GLU A 402 -22.92 -4.58 12.48
C GLU A 402 -23.70 -4.37 13.80
N GLU A 403 -23.45 -3.29 14.53
CA GLU A 403 -24.18 -2.89 15.75
C GLU A 403 -25.59 -2.31 15.47
N SER A 404 -25.94 -2.05 14.21
CA SER A 404 -27.27 -1.54 13.83
C SER A 404 -28.29 -2.66 13.71
N ALA A 405 -29.50 -2.45 14.24
CA ALA A 405 -30.59 -3.43 14.21
C ALA A 405 -31.01 -3.86 12.79
N GLU A 406 -30.77 -3.02 11.78
CA GLU A 406 -31.06 -3.29 10.36
C GLU A 406 -29.80 -3.73 9.57
N GLY A 407 -28.64 -3.89 10.22
CA GLY A 407 -27.35 -4.07 9.53
C GLY A 407 -26.91 -2.87 8.68
N ARG A 408 -27.63 -1.75 8.79
CA ARG A 408 -27.53 -0.56 7.94
C ARG A 408 -27.46 0.72 8.76
N ILE A 409 -26.66 1.69 8.31
CA ILE A 409 -26.54 3.04 8.93
C ILE A 409 -26.48 4.12 7.85
N LYS A 410 -27.19 5.23 8.08
CA LYS A 410 -27.05 6.46 7.29
C LYS A 410 -26.23 7.50 8.04
N ALA A 411 -25.21 8.07 7.39
CA ALA A 411 -24.32 9.07 7.96
C ALA A 411 -24.10 10.26 7.01
N LEU A 412 -23.75 11.43 7.58
CA LEU A 412 -23.22 12.55 6.81
C LEU A 412 -21.80 12.19 6.32
N ALA A 413 -21.55 12.41 5.03
CA ALA A 413 -20.25 12.15 4.42
C ALA A 413 -19.83 13.30 3.50
N LEU A 414 -18.54 13.47 3.25
CA LEU A 414 -18.03 14.34 2.20
C LEU A 414 -17.25 13.50 1.18
N ALA A 415 -17.55 13.68 -0.10
CA ALA A 415 -16.82 13.05 -1.20
C ALA A 415 -15.88 14.06 -1.86
N GLU A 416 -14.60 13.69 -1.99
CA GLU A 416 -13.58 14.43 -2.76
C GLU A 416 -13.18 13.58 -3.97
N GLY A 417 -13.35 14.12 -5.19
CA GLY A 417 -13.04 13.40 -6.43
C GLY A 417 -13.62 14.06 -7.68
N PRO A 418 -13.48 13.40 -8.85
CA PRO A 418 -12.86 12.08 -9.05
C PRO A 418 -11.33 12.09 -9.09
N PHE A 419 -10.70 11.00 -8.63
CA PHE A 419 -9.28 10.69 -8.81
C PHE A 419 -9.10 9.39 -9.60
N GLY A 420 -7.92 9.15 -10.19
CA GLY A 420 -7.66 7.94 -10.99
C GLY A 420 -8.23 8.00 -12.41
N GLY A 421 -8.64 6.86 -12.97
CA GLY A 421 -9.22 6.77 -14.33
C GLY A 421 -8.26 7.13 -15.46
N ILE A 422 -6.95 6.93 -15.26
CA ILE A 422 -5.89 7.33 -16.21
C ILE A 422 -5.85 6.42 -17.45
N HIS A 423 -6.30 5.16 -17.32
CA HIS A 423 -6.25 4.14 -18.37
C HIS A 423 -7.67 3.80 -18.84
N SER A 424 -7.99 4.07 -20.10
CA SER A 424 -9.19 3.55 -20.77
C SER A 424 -8.83 2.25 -21.49
N LEU A 425 -9.69 1.24 -21.36
CA LEU A 425 -9.51 -0.07 -21.99
C LEU A 425 -10.18 -0.18 -23.37
N ASN A 426 -10.89 0.87 -23.82
CA ASN A 426 -11.75 0.87 -25.02
C ASN A 426 -10.99 0.78 -26.37
N SER A 427 -9.66 0.66 -26.32
CA SER A 427 -8.78 0.49 -27.50
C SER A 427 -8.28 -0.95 -27.69
N TYR A 428 -8.52 -1.84 -26.73
CA TYR A 428 -8.12 -3.25 -26.77
C TYR A 428 -9.28 -4.12 -27.26
N GLY A 429 -8.96 -5.14 -28.06
CA GLY A 429 -9.95 -6.10 -28.55
C GLY A 429 -10.27 -7.19 -27.52
N THR A 430 -9.28 -7.52 -26.68
CA THR A 430 -9.39 -8.53 -25.62
C THR A 430 -9.02 -7.93 -24.27
N LEU A 431 -9.87 -8.14 -23.26
CA LEU A 431 -9.63 -7.75 -21.86
C LEU A 431 -9.59 -8.98 -20.97
N LEU A 432 -8.51 -9.16 -20.23
CA LEU A 432 -8.41 -10.13 -19.13
C LEU A 432 -8.42 -9.35 -17.82
N LEU A 433 -9.50 -9.47 -17.05
CA LEU A 433 -9.71 -8.77 -15.80
C LEU A 433 -9.54 -9.76 -14.64
N ILE A 434 -8.51 -9.58 -13.81
CA ILE A 434 -8.16 -10.49 -12.72
C ILE A 434 -8.43 -9.80 -11.37
N ALA A 435 -9.38 -10.32 -10.61
CA ALA A 435 -9.77 -9.83 -9.30
C ALA A 435 -9.33 -10.79 -8.18
N GLY A 436 -8.84 -10.25 -7.06
CA GLY A 436 -8.60 -10.99 -5.83
C GLY A 436 -9.37 -10.39 -4.65
N GLY A 437 -10.33 -11.12 -4.10
CA GLY A 437 -11.21 -10.65 -3.03
C GLY A 437 -11.93 -9.35 -3.43
N ILE A 438 -11.89 -8.35 -2.54
CA ILE A 438 -12.54 -7.03 -2.75
C ILE A 438 -11.95 -6.21 -3.91
N GLY A 439 -10.83 -6.65 -4.49
CA GLY A 439 -10.26 -6.06 -5.70
C GLY A 439 -11.21 -6.09 -6.91
N ILE A 440 -12.28 -6.90 -6.86
CA ILE A 440 -13.36 -6.96 -7.86
C ILE A 440 -14.01 -5.61 -8.17
N THR A 441 -14.01 -4.67 -7.22
CA THR A 441 -14.48 -3.29 -7.39
C THR A 441 -13.93 -2.62 -8.66
N HIS A 442 -12.66 -2.85 -8.97
CA HIS A 442 -12.00 -2.24 -10.12
C HIS A 442 -12.47 -2.87 -11.45
N PRO A 443 -12.33 -4.19 -11.70
CA PRO A 443 -12.95 -4.86 -12.84
C PRO A 443 -14.43 -4.58 -13.05
N MET A 444 -15.23 -4.47 -11.98
CA MET A 444 -16.67 -4.20 -12.06
C MET A 444 -16.98 -2.92 -12.85
N SER A 445 -16.27 -1.84 -12.50
CA SER A 445 -16.42 -0.57 -13.20
C SER A 445 -16.09 -0.67 -14.70
N TYR A 446 -15.03 -1.41 -15.06
CA TYR A 446 -14.64 -1.59 -16.47
C TYR A 446 -15.62 -2.49 -17.23
N LEU A 447 -16.17 -3.52 -16.59
CA LEU A 447 -17.15 -4.40 -17.21
C LEU A 447 -18.41 -3.62 -17.58
N ASN A 448 -18.90 -2.75 -16.70
CA ASN A 448 -20.03 -1.85 -16.97
C ASN A 448 -19.75 -0.90 -18.15
N GLU A 449 -18.63 -0.16 -18.15
CA GLU A 449 -18.30 0.72 -19.30
C GLU A 449 -18.20 -0.08 -20.60
N VAL A 450 -17.59 -1.27 -20.58
CA VAL A 450 -17.43 -2.08 -21.80
C VAL A 450 -18.76 -2.55 -22.34
N VAL A 451 -19.69 -3.03 -21.51
CA VAL A 451 -21.02 -3.48 -21.95
C VAL A 451 -21.82 -2.30 -22.52
N GLY A 452 -21.91 -1.18 -21.80
CA GLY A 452 -22.62 0.01 -22.32
C GLY A 452 -21.98 0.60 -23.58
N THR A 453 -20.65 0.75 -23.62
CA THR A 453 -19.97 1.28 -24.82
C THR A 453 -19.91 0.29 -25.98
N PHE A 454 -20.17 -1.00 -25.75
CA PHE A 454 -20.36 -1.99 -26.80
C PHE A 454 -21.73 -1.85 -27.46
N ALA A 455 -22.79 -1.69 -26.67
CA ALA A 455 -24.13 -1.39 -27.15
C ALA A 455 -24.15 -0.14 -28.05
N GLU A 456 -23.43 0.91 -27.63
CA GLU A 456 -23.25 2.15 -28.38
C GLU A 456 -22.26 2.04 -29.57
N GLN A 457 -21.66 0.88 -29.84
CA GLN A 457 -20.59 0.65 -30.84
C GLN A 457 -19.35 1.55 -30.68
N LYS A 458 -19.07 2.05 -29.46
CA LYS A 458 -17.96 2.97 -29.16
C LYS A 458 -16.68 2.26 -28.71
N THR A 459 -16.70 0.98 -28.37
CA THR A 459 -15.50 0.23 -27.94
C THR A 459 -14.89 -0.67 -29.02
N ALA A 460 -13.56 -0.83 -28.99
CA ALA A 460 -12.84 -1.83 -29.77
C ALA A 460 -13.02 -3.26 -29.23
N THR A 461 -13.43 -3.40 -27.96
CA THR A 461 -13.49 -4.67 -27.24
C THR A 461 -14.49 -5.65 -27.86
N ARG A 462 -14.06 -6.91 -28.01
CA ARG A 462 -14.84 -8.04 -28.52
C ARG A 462 -14.80 -9.24 -27.60
N LYS A 463 -13.74 -9.42 -26.81
CA LYS A 463 -13.60 -10.48 -25.80
C LYS A 463 -13.29 -9.89 -24.42
N VAL A 464 -13.99 -10.36 -23.39
CA VAL A 464 -13.75 -10.03 -21.99
C VAL A 464 -13.75 -11.33 -21.18
N HIS A 465 -12.67 -11.61 -20.47
CA HIS A 465 -12.60 -12.71 -19.51
C HIS A 465 -12.37 -12.12 -18.11
N LEU A 466 -13.36 -12.31 -17.22
CA LEU A 466 -13.26 -11.97 -15.81
C LEU A 466 -12.83 -13.20 -15.00
N VAL A 467 -11.65 -13.16 -14.40
CA VAL A 467 -11.13 -14.16 -13.46
C VAL A 467 -11.26 -13.59 -12.05
N TRP A 468 -12.12 -14.15 -11.21
CA TRP A 468 -12.30 -13.68 -9.84
C TRP A 468 -11.93 -14.75 -8.80
N ILE A 469 -10.92 -14.44 -7.99
CA ILE A 469 -10.39 -15.30 -6.94
C ILE A 469 -10.97 -14.86 -5.60
N VAL A 470 -11.76 -15.73 -4.96
CA VAL A 470 -12.42 -15.50 -3.66
C VAL A 470 -12.03 -16.56 -2.63
N ARG A 471 -12.31 -16.30 -1.35
CA ARG A 471 -12.14 -17.30 -0.28
C ARG A 471 -13.40 -18.16 -0.14
N SER A 472 -14.56 -17.54 0.09
CA SER A 472 -15.88 -18.22 0.15
C SER A 472 -16.78 -17.85 -1.03
N LEU A 473 -17.83 -18.66 -1.26
CA LEU A 473 -18.94 -18.36 -2.16
C LEU A 473 -19.80 -17.19 -1.65
N ASP A 474 -19.89 -16.97 -0.34
CA ASP A 474 -20.69 -15.87 0.24
C ASP A 474 -20.21 -14.51 -0.27
N HIS A 475 -18.93 -14.41 -0.64
CA HIS A 475 -18.35 -13.19 -1.19
C HIS A 475 -18.92 -12.81 -2.57
N LEU A 476 -19.59 -13.73 -3.28
CA LEU A 476 -20.24 -13.44 -4.56
C LEU A 476 -21.43 -12.48 -4.41
N THR A 477 -22.04 -12.43 -3.22
CA THR A 477 -23.13 -11.50 -2.86
C THR A 477 -22.72 -10.03 -2.96
N TRP A 478 -21.43 -9.72 -2.72
CA TRP A 478 -20.92 -8.33 -2.68
C TRP A 478 -21.18 -7.52 -3.95
N ILE A 479 -21.31 -8.20 -5.08
CA ILE A 479 -21.48 -7.60 -6.41
C ILE A 479 -22.80 -8.02 -7.06
N GLN A 480 -23.67 -8.72 -6.34
CA GLN A 480 -24.83 -9.39 -6.92
C GLN A 480 -25.72 -8.44 -7.71
N THR A 481 -26.13 -7.33 -7.11
CA THR A 481 -26.97 -6.31 -7.79
C THR A 481 -26.31 -5.76 -9.06
N PHE A 482 -24.97 -5.63 -9.06
CA PHE A 482 -24.23 -5.13 -10.23
C PHE A 482 -24.15 -6.19 -11.33
N MET A 483 -23.98 -7.46 -10.96
CA MET A 483 -23.92 -8.56 -11.92
C MET A 483 -25.29 -8.86 -12.53
N GLU A 484 -26.38 -8.80 -11.76
CA GLU A 484 -27.75 -8.93 -12.28
C GLU A 484 -28.05 -7.83 -13.31
N GLU A 485 -27.66 -6.57 -13.05
CA GLU A 485 -27.80 -5.45 -13.98
C GLU A 485 -26.95 -5.64 -15.27
N ILE A 486 -25.69 -6.07 -15.13
CA ILE A 486 -24.80 -6.35 -16.29
C ILE A 486 -25.34 -7.51 -17.14
N LEU A 487 -25.73 -8.61 -16.50
CA LEU A 487 -26.13 -9.85 -17.18
C LEU A 487 -27.52 -9.72 -17.82
N GLY A 488 -28.38 -8.84 -17.30
CA GLY A 488 -29.66 -8.49 -17.92
C GLY A 488 -29.55 -7.65 -19.20
N HIS A 489 -28.37 -7.08 -19.49
CA HIS A 489 -28.19 -6.13 -20.60
C HIS A 489 -28.33 -6.78 -21.99
N ASP A 490 -29.12 -6.18 -22.89
CA ASP A 490 -29.46 -6.68 -24.24
C ASP A 490 -28.26 -7.13 -25.08
N SER A 491 -27.11 -6.44 -24.94
CA SER A 491 -25.86 -6.77 -25.63
C SER A 491 -25.26 -8.14 -25.26
N LEU A 492 -25.69 -8.74 -24.16
CA LEU A 492 -25.36 -10.11 -23.76
C LEU A 492 -26.54 -11.07 -24.03
N SER A 493 -27.77 -10.59 -23.90
CA SER A 493 -29.01 -11.33 -24.15
C SER A 493 -29.33 -11.48 -25.64
N SER A 494 -28.72 -12.47 -26.30
CA SER A 494 -29.05 -12.79 -27.69
C SER A 494 -30.46 -13.39 -27.83
N PRO A 495 -31.35 -12.83 -28.67
CA PRO A 495 -32.58 -13.50 -29.05
C PRO A 495 -32.26 -14.71 -29.96
N ILE A 496 -32.32 -15.92 -29.40
CA ILE A 496 -32.28 -17.16 -30.18
C ILE A 496 -33.63 -17.27 -30.90
N ASN A 497 -33.73 -16.72 -32.10
CA ASN A 497 -34.93 -16.82 -32.91
C ASN A 497 -34.97 -18.21 -33.57
N GLN A 498 -36.08 -18.94 -33.41
CA GLN A 498 -36.15 -20.39 -33.69
C GLN A 498 -36.01 -20.78 -35.18
N ASN A 499 -35.88 -19.80 -36.09
CA ASN A 499 -35.89 -20.00 -37.55
C ASN A 499 -34.54 -19.69 -38.24
N GLY A 500 -33.41 -19.86 -37.56
CA GLY A 500 -32.08 -20.08 -38.17
C GLY A 500 -31.39 -18.93 -38.93
N HIS A 501 -32.08 -17.85 -39.29
CA HIS A 501 -31.51 -16.72 -40.06
C HIS A 501 -31.51 -15.40 -39.28
N SER A 502 -30.35 -15.04 -38.71
CA SER A 502 -30.10 -13.68 -38.21
C SER A 502 -29.79 -12.74 -39.36
N TYR A 503 -30.78 -11.96 -39.81
CA TYR A 503 -30.62 -10.93 -40.86
C TYR A 503 -29.72 -9.74 -40.45
N PHE A 504 -29.38 -9.61 -39.17
CA PHE A 504 -28.42 -8.64 -38.66
C PHE A 504 -27.25 -9.35 -37.97
N GLN A 505 -26.11 -9.41 -38.67
CA GLN A 505 -24.86 -9.93 -38.12
C GLN A 505 -24.16 -8.87 -37.24
N PHE A 506 -24.79 -8.52 -36.12
CA PHE A 506 -24.10 -7.73 -35.10
C PHE A 506 -22.91 -8.53 -34.54
N PRO A 507 -21.73 -7.91 -34.38
CA PRO A 507 -20.64 -8.58 -33.67
C PRO A 507 -21.10 -8.90 -32.24
N LYS A 508 -20.81 -10.12 -31.75
CA LYS A 508 -21.14 -10.54 -30.39
C LYS A 508 -20.03 -10.15 -29.41
N LEU A 509 -20.40 -9.64 -28.23
CA LEU A 509 -19.46 -9.48 -27.12
C LEU A 509 -19.26 -10.84 -26.45
N LEU A 510 -18.04 -11.36 -26.48
CA LEU A 510 -17.67 -12.62 -25.84
C LEU A 510 -17.27 -12.35 -24.39
N LEU A 511 -18.24 -12.37 -23.47
CA LEU A 511 -18.01 -12.33 -22.03
C LEU A 511 -17.88 -13.75 -21.47
N SER A 512 -16.81 -14.03 -20.74
CA SER A 512 -16.61 -15.28 -19.99
C SER A 512 -16.21 -14.96 -18.55
N ILE A 513 -16.66 -15.78 -17.61
CA ILE A 513 -16.41 -15.59 -16.17
C ILE A 513 -15.85 -16.88 -15.59
N SER A 514 -14.70 -16.79 -14.91
CA SER A 514 -14.11 -17.88 -14.13
C SER A 514 -13.99 -17.48 -12.66
N LEU A 515 -14.65 -18.24 -11.80
CA LEU A 515 -14.65 -18.06 -10.36
C LEU A 515 -13.71 -19.09 -9.73
N HIS A 516 -12.76 -18.63 -8.93
CA HIS A 516 -11.76 -19.48 -8.26
C HIS A 516 -11.91 -19.38 -6.74
N ILE A 517 -12.40 -20.46 -6.13
CA ILE A 517 -12.67 -20.54 -4.69
C ILE A 517 -11.44 -21.16 -4.00
N THR A 518 -10.84 -20.41 -3.07
CA THR A 518 -9.54 -20.75 -2.48
C THR A 518 -9.58 -21.28 -1.05
N ALA A 519 -10.74 -21.28 -0.38
CA ALA A 519 -10.92 -22.05 0.86
C ALA A 519 -11.20 -23.53 0.52
N HIS A 520 -10.65 -24.43 1.33
CA HIS A 520 -10.99 -25.86 1.30
C HIS A 520 -12.32 -26.11 2.02
N LYS A 521 -13.13 -27.03 1.47
CA LYS A 521 -14.36 -27.55 2.07
C LYS A 521 -13.99 -28.73 2.98
N ASP A 522 -13.84 -28.46 4.28
CA ASP A 522 -13.56 -29.50 5.28
C ASP A 522 -14.81 -29.90 6.10
N THR A 523 -15.98 -29.30 5.84
CA THR A 523 -17.27 -29.73 6.40
C THR A 523 -18.16 -30.35 5.31
N VAL A 524 -18.53 -31.62 5.52
CA VAL A 524 -19.43 -32.38 4.64
C VAL A 524 -20.90 -32.02 4.90
N GLU A 525 -21.20 -31.48 6.08
CA GLU A 525 -22.56 -31.15 6.54
C GLU A 525 -22.67 -29.68 6.97
N GLU A 526 -22.74 -28.76 6.00
CA GLU A 526 -23.57 -27.56 6.20
C GLU A 526 -24.35 -27.25 4.92
N TYR A 527 -25.62 -27.62 5.02
CA TYR A 527 -26.80 -27.23 4.26
C TYR A 527 -26.62 -26.19 3.14
N ILE A 528 -27.10 -26.53 1.94
CA ILE A 528 -27.33 -25.57 0.86
C ILE A 528 -28.37 -24.55 1.34
N PRO A 529 -28.07 -23.24 1.46
CA PRO A 529 -29.10 -22.23 1.63
C PRO A 529 -29.73 -21.95 0.27
N THR A 530 -30.66 -22.81 -0.17
CA THR A 530 -31.57 -22.48 -1.28
C THR A 530 -32.72 -21.60 -0.79
N PRO A 531 -33.19 -20.61 -1.58
CA PRO A 531 -32.50 -19.92 -2.67
C PRO A 531 -32.73 -18.39 -2.66
N SER A 532 -31.66 -17.60 -2.53
CA SER A 532 -31.67 -16.16 -2.84
C SER A 532 -30.44 -15.75 -3.65
N THR A 533 -30.42 -16.27 -4.88
CA THR A 533 -29.73 -15.73 -6.07
C THR A 533 -28.20 -15.47 -6.01
N PRO A 534 -27.38 -16.54 -5.99
CA PRO A 534 -26.10 -16.49 -6.70
C PRO A 534 -26.37 -16.19 -8.19
N TRP A 535 -26.03 -14.98 -8.64
CA TRP A 535 -26.19 -14.50 -10.03
C TRP A 535 -25.54 -15.40 -11.09
N THR A 536 -24.67 -16.32 -10.67
CA THR A 536 -24.06 -17.37 -11.49
C THR A 536 -25.09 -18.36 -12.06
N GLN A 537 -26.24 -18.53 -11.41
CA GLN A 537 -27.33 -19.41 -11.86
C GLN A 537 -28.31 -18.71 -12.79
N SER A 538 -28.46 -17.38 -12.67
CA SER A 538 -29.29 -16.54 -13.54
C SER A 538 -28.53 -15.96 -14.74
N ALA A 539 -27.25 -16.31 -14.91
CA ALA A 539 -26.44 -15.86 -16.03
C ALA A 539 -27.01 -16.37 -17.38
N PRO A 540 -27.15 -15.51 -18.40
CA PRO A 540 -27.60 -15.92 -19.73
C PRO A 540 -26.74 -17.04 -20.33
N PRO A 541 -27.30 -17.96 -21.13
CA PRO A 541 -26.54 -19.02 -21.81
C PRO A 541 -25.42 -18.53 -22.74
N SER A 542 -25.44 -17.24 -23.09
CA SER A 542 -24.41 -16.55 -23.88
C SER A 542 -23.14 -16.23 -23.08
N VAL A 543 -23.18 -16.26 -21.75
CA VAL A 543 -22.09 -15.92 -20.83
C VAL A 543 -21.67 -17.17 -20.04
N PRO A 544 -20.67 -17.95 -20.50
CA PRO A 544 -20.19 -19.10 -19.75
C PRO A 544 -19.60 -18.67 -18.40
N VAL A 545 -20.23 -19.12 -17.32
CA VAL A 545 -19.72 -19.00 -15.95
C VAL A 545 -19.14 -20.35 -15.53
N SER A 546 -17.86 -20.35 -15.16
CA SER A 546 -17.13 -21.54 -14.70
C SER A 546 -16.72 -21.36 -13.24
N ILE A 547 -16.88 -22.42 -12.43
CA ILE A 547 -16.48 -22.44 -11.02
C ILE A 547 -15.38 -23.48 -10.85
N HIS A 548 -14.26 -23.05 -10.31
CA HIS A 548 -13.06 -23.85 -10.06
C HIS A 548 -12.65 -23.74 -8.60
N HIS A 549 -12.13 -24.83 -8.05
CA HIS A 549 -11.53 -24.85 -6.71
C HIS A 549 -10.00 -24.71 -6.82
N GLY A 550 -9.41 -24.03 -5.84
CA GLY A 550 -7.97 -23.75 -5.80
C GLY A 550 -7.55 -22.48 -6.55
N LYS A 551 -6.25 -22.17 -6.48
CA LYS A 551 -5.64 -20.98 -7.11
C LYS A 551 -5.45 -21.22 -8.62
N PRO A 552 -5.83 -20.29 -9.50
CA PRO A 552 -5.58 -20.43 -10.93
C PRO A 552 -4.09 -20.40 -11.27
N CYS A 553 -3.66 -21.24 -12.21
CA CYS A 553 -2.35 -21.09 -12.85
C CYS A 553 -2.39 -19.89 -13.80
N ILE A 554 -1.93 -18.74 -13.31
CA ILE A 554 -1.98 -17.46 -14.03
C ILE A 554 -1.22 -17.52 -15.37
N GLN A 555 -0.15 -18.30 -15.45
CA GLN A 555 0.61 -18.50 -16.70
C GLN A 555 -0.25 -19.16 -17.79
N SER A 556 -0.90 -20.28 -17.49
CA SER A 556 -1.70 -21.01 -18.49
C SER A 556 -2.98 -20.28 -18.89
N VAL A 557 -3.65 -19.60 -17.94
CA VAL A 557 -4.77 -18.70 -18.24
C VAL A 557 -4.34 -17.64 -19.25
N LEU A 558 -3.19 -17.01 -19.02
CA LEU A 558 -2.70 -15.93 -19.88
C LEU A 558 -2.22 -16.42 -21.25
N GLU A 559 -1.61 -17.60 -21.31
CA GLU A 559 -1.20 -18.25 -22.57
C GLU A 559 -2.41 -18.60 -23.43
N LYS A 560 -3.45 -19.21 -22.83
CA LYS A 560 -4.73 -19.48 -23.50
C LYS A 560 -5.37 -18.20 -24.05
N GLU A 561 -5.50 -17.17 -23.21
CA GLU A 561 -6.11 -15.92 -23.63
C GLU A 561 -5.31 -15.18 -24.69
N LYS A 562 -3.97 -15.24 -24.66
CA LYS A 562 -3.11 -14.70 -25.73
C LYS A 562 -3.25 -15.50 -27.03
N ALA A 563 -3.41 -16.82 -26.98
CA ALA A 563 -3.65 -17.63 -28.16
C ALA A 563 -4.96 -17.20 -28.84
N GLU A 564 -6.04 -17.13 -28.07
CA GLU A 564 -7.40 -16.75 -28.47
C GLU A 564 -7.65 -15.22 -28.56
N GLN A 565 -6.62 -14.37 -28.47
CA GLN A 565 -6.84 -12.92 -28.41
C GLN A 565 -7.37 -12.35 -29.72
N ILE A 566 -8.40 -11.52 -29.62
CA ILE A 566 -8.89 -10.61 -30.66
C ILE A 566 -8.22 -9.24 -30.43
N GLY A 567 -7.58 -8.67 -31.44
CA GLY A 567 -6.86 -7.40 -31.30
C GLY A 567 -5.64 -7.50 -30.39
N ALA A 568 -5.18 -6.35 -29.89
CA ALA A 568 -4.27 -6.35 -28.75
C ALA A 568 -5.03 -6.61 -27.45
N MET A 569 -4.34 -7.24 -26.51
CA MET A 569 -4.85 -7.66 -25.22
C MET A 569 -4.44 -6.67 -24.12
N ALA A 570 -5.35 -6.34 -23.21
CA ALA A 570 -5.02 -5.72 -21.93
C ALA A 570 -5.31 -6.67 -20.78
N VAL A 571 -4.36 -6.74 -19.85
CA VAL A 571 -4.47 -7.50 -18.60
C VAL A 571 -4.61 -6.48 -17.47
N SER A 572 -5.71 -6.53 -16.74
CA SER A 572 -5.91 -5.75 -15.53
C SER A 572 -5.87 -6.67 -14.31
N VAL A 573 -5.15 -6.28 -13.26
CA VAL A 573 -5.17 -7.00 -11.99
C VAL A 573 -5.42 -6.06 -10.82
N CYS A 574 -6.37 -6.45 -9.96
CA CYS A 574 -6.68 -5.80 -8.70
C CYS A 574 -6.86 -6.83 -7.60
N GLY A 575 -6.00 -6.83 -6.58
CA GLY A 575 -5.99 -7.84 -5.53
C GLY A 575 -4.72 -7.80 -4.68
N PRO A 576 -4.46 -8.85 -3.87
CA PRO A 576 -3.31 -8.89 -2.97
C PRO A 576 -2.00 -8.82 -3.76
N GLY A 577 -0.98 -8.16 -3.19
CA GLY A 577 0.29 -7.91 -3.88
C GLY A 577 0.96 -9.16 -4.46
N GLY A 578 0.75 -10.33 -3.85
CA GLY A 578 1.25 -11.60 -4.39
C GLY A 578 0.60 -12.05 -5.70
N LEU A 579 -0.71 -11.77 -5.90
CA LEU A 579 -1.40 -12.01 -7.16
C LEU A 579 -0.93 -11.02 -8.24
N GLY A 580 -0.76 -9.75 -7.87
CA GLY A 580 -0.24 -8.72 -8.77
C GLY A 580 1.17 -9.04 -9.29
N ASP A 581 2.04 -9.56 -8.43
CA ASP A 581 3.39 -10.03 -8.82
C ASP A 581 3.34 -11.24 -9.76
N SER A 582 2.48 -12.25 -9.50
CA SER A 582 2.33 -13.41 -10.38
C SER A 582 1.71 -13.08 -11.74
N VAL A 583 0.73 -12.18 -11.81
CA VAL A 583 0.19 -11.68 -13.09
C VAL A 583 1.25 -10.90 -13.86
N ARG A 584 2.04 -10.06 -13.18
CA ARG A 584 3.15 -9.32 -13.79
C ARG A 584 4.22 -10.25 -14.37
N GLU A 585 4.57 -11.32 -13.66
CA GLU A 585 5.48 -12.35 -14.14
C GLU A 585 4.94 -13.03 -15.39
N ALA A 586 3.70 -13.52 -15.35
CA ALA A 586 3.07 -14.15 -16.52
C ALA A 586 3.03 -13.21 -17.74
N VAL A 587 2.65 -11.94 -17.55
CA VAL A 587 2.62 -10.95 -18.64
C VAL A 587 4.01 -10.65 -19.21
N ARG A 588 5.08 -10.74 -18.41
CA ARG A 588 6.47 -10.65 -18.92
C ARG A 588 6.87 -11.89 -19.71
N ASN A 589 6.46 -13.08 -19.27
CA ASN A 589 6.77 -14.34 -19.95
C ASN A 589 6.13 -14.39 -21.34
N VAL A 590 4.87 -13.96 -21.47
CA VAL A 590 4.14 -13.99 -22.75
C VAL A 590 4.42 -12.80 -23.69
N GLN A 591 5.26 -11.82 -23.31
CA GLN A 591 5.67 -10.76 -24.26
C GLN A 591 6.37 -11.38 -25.49
N GLY A 592 5.95 -10.98 -26.68
CA GLY A 592 6.44 -11.48 -27.96
C GLY A 592 5.80 -10.69 -29.11
N GLU A 593 5.43 -11.37 -30.19
CA GLU A 593 4.87 -10.76 -31.41
C GLU A 593 3.48 -10.13 -31.21
N LYS A 594 2.67 -10.71 -30.31
CA LYS A 594 1.33 -10.24 -29.94
C LYS A 594 1.42 -9.19 -28.82
N THR A 595 0.72 -8.08 -28.97
CA THR A 595 0.64 -6.98 -28.00
C THR A 595 -0.19 -7.41 -26.80
N VAL A 596 0.46 -7.51 -25.64
CA VAL A 596 -0.16 -7.69 -24.32
C VAL A 596 0.31 -6.55 -23.41
N ASP A 597 -0.62 -5.70 -22.95
CA ASP A 597 -0.37 -4.57 -22.07
C ASP A 597 -0.89 -4.83 -20.65
N LEU A 598 -0.12 -4.47 -19.62
CA LEU A 598 -0.45 -4.67 -18.20
C LEU A 598 -0.86 -3.36 -17.52
N GLY A 599 -2.03 -3.35 -16.89
CA GLY A 599 -2.49 -2.30 -15.97
C GLY A 599 -2.75 -2.87 -14.57
N LEU A 600 -1.96 -2.46 -13.57
CA LEU A 600 -2.16 -2.90 -12.19
C LEU A 600 -2.74 -1.79 -11.31
N LEU A 601 -3.60 -2.20 -10.37
CA LEU A 601 -3.72 -1.56 -9.06
C LEU A 601 -3.47 -2.63 -7.99
N ALA A 602 -2.42 -2.47 -7.18
CA ALA A 602 -2.15 -3.39 -6.09
C ALA A 602 -2.75 -2.86 -4.79
N GLN A 603 -3.44 -3.72 -4.03
CA GLN A 603 -3.97 -3.37 -2.71
C GLN A 603 -3.44 -4.36 -1.66
N PHE A 604 -3.06 -3.83 -0.49
CA PHE A 604 -2.27 -4.54 0.52
C PHE A 604 -3.13 -5.41 1.46
N ALA A 605 -2.57 -6.51 1.96
CA ALA A 605 -3.08 -7.30 3.09
C ALA A 605 -1.94 -8.13 3.71
N PHE A 606 -1.95 -8.33 5.04
CA PHE A 606 -0.94 -9.10 5.78
C PHE A 606 -1.54 -10.24 6.64
N ALA A 607 -0.69 -10.92 7.43
CA ALA A 607 -0.83 -12.34 7.78
C ALA A 607 -1.40 -12.63 9.19
N ASP A 608 -2.13 -13.74 9.30
CA ASP A 608 -3.07 -14.01 10.40
C ASP A 608 -2.47 -14.80 11.59
N ILE A 609 -1.56 -15.76 11.36
CA ILE A 609 -1.12 -16.74 12.39
C ILE A 609 -0.32 -16.10 13.54
N VAL A 610 0.54 -15.11 13.26
CA VAL A 610 1.36 -14.45 14.30
C VAL A 610 0.49 -13.65 15.27
N ASN A 611 -0.58 -13.03 14.75
CA ASN A 611 -1.53 -12.28 15.56
C ASN A 611 -2.32 -13.21 16.49
N MET A 612 -2.62 -14.45 16.05
CA MET A 612 -3.36 -15.41 16.86
C MET A 612 -2.55 -15.85 18.11
N LYS A 613 -1.27 -16.23 17.94
CA LYS A 613 -0.41 -16.59 19.08
C LYS A 613 -0.19 -15.42 20.05
N TYR A 614 0.10 -14.23 19.53
CA TYR A 614 0.33 -13.04 20.35
C TYR A 614 -0.93 -12.62 21.12
N THR A 615 -2.11 -12.70 20.49
CA THR A 615 -3.40 -12.44 21.14
C THR A 615 -3.65 -13.44 22.27
N LEU A 616 -3.48 -14.75 22.03
CA LEU A 616 -3.66 -15.78 23.07
C LEU A 616 -2.72 -15.58 24.27
N GLN A 617 -1.43 -15.32 24.02
CA GLN A 617 -0.45 -15.02 25.06
C GLN A 617 -0.84 -13.79 25.88
N THR A 618 -1.18 -12.68 25.19
CA THR A 618 -1.51 -11.40 25.83
C THR A 618 -2.81 -11.47 26.61
N CYS A 619 -3.85 -12.09 26.05
CA CYS A 619 -5.15 -12.19 26.68
C CYS A 619 -5.14 -13.16 27.87
N ILE A 620 -4.58 -14.36 27.73
CA ILE A 620 -4.67 -15.40 28.77
C ILE A 620 -3.70 -15.14 29.94
N PHE A 621 -2.46 -14.72 29.67
CA PHE A 621 -1.42 -14.63 30.70
C PHE A 621 -1.01 -13.19 31.05
N THR A 622 -1.04 -12.24 30.10
CA THR A 622 -0.59 -10.85 30.38
C THR A 622 -1.68 -9.96 30.99
N HIS A 623 -2.96 -10.32 30.88
CA HIS A 623 -4.10 -9.54 31.38
C HIS A 623 -4.98 -10.31 32.41
N GLN A 624 -4.34 -10.97 33.39
CA GLN A 624 -5.01 -11.74 34.46
C GLN A 624 -5.89 -10.93 35.46
N THR A 625 -6.19 -9.65 35.19
CA THR A 625 -7.08 -8.84 36.04
C THR A 625 -8.58 -9.16 35.88
N ASN A 626 -8.94 -10.09 34.99
CA ASN A 626 -10.32 -10.56 34.84
C ASN A 626 -10.56 -11.81 35.71
N PRO A 627 -11.51 -11.79 36.68
CA PRO A 627 -11.80 -12.95 37.54
C PRO A 627 -12.18 -14.23 36.76
N ALA A 628 -12.79 -14.09 35.59
CA ALA A 628 -13.13 -15.21 34.71
C ALA A 628 -11.89 -15.97 34.19
N LEU A 629 -10.76 -15.29 33.99
CA LEU A 629 -9.52 -15.93 33.54
C LEU A 629 -8.82 -16.66 34.69
N THR A 630 -8.79 -16.05 35.88
CA THR A 630 -8.17 -16.63 37.07
C THR A 630 -8.85 -17.94 37.49
N ALA A 631 -10.16 -18.07 37.26
CA ALA A 631 -10.91 -19.32 37.48
C ALA A 631 -10.43 -20.51 36.62
N CYS A 632 -9.80 -20.24 35.46
CA CYS A 632 -9.32 -21.26 34.52
C CYS A 632 -7.80 -21.46 34.52
N ASN A 633 -7.07 -20.81 35.45
CA ASN A 633 -5.61 -20.93 35.55
C ASN A 633 -5.14 -22.39 35.66
N SER A 634 -5.83 -23.25 36.41
CA SER A 634 -5.49 -24.68 36.55
C SER A 634 -5.51 -25.44 35.21
N SER A 635 -6.39 -25.06 34.28
CA SER A 635 -6.50 -25.66 32.95
C SER A 635 -5.61 -24.99 31.90
N CYS A 636 -5.31 -23.69 32.05
CA CYS A 636 -4.60 -22.90 31.05
C CYS A 636 -3.10 -22.72 31.32
N ASN A 637 -2.65 -22.70 32.58
CA ASN A 637 -1.23 -22.53 32.94
C ASN A 637 -0.26 -23.51 32.23
N PRO A 638 -0.61 -24.79 31.97
CA PRO A 638 0.28 -25.69 31.22
C PRO A 638 0.62 -25.22 29.79
N LEU A 639 -0.23 -24.38 29.19
CA LEU A 639 -0.04 -23.83 27.84
C LEU A 639 0.89 -22.61 27.80
N GLU A 640 1.21 -22.04 28.96
CA GLU A 640 1.97 -20.80 29.08
C GLU A 640 3.34 -20.90 28.39
N LYS A 641 4.08 -22.00 28.59
CA LYS A 641 5.38 -22.21 27.95
C LYS A 641 5.28 -22.21 26.41
N ASN A 642 4.28 -22.89 25.86
CA ASN A 642 4.07 -22.99 24.40
C ASN A 642 3.67 -21.64 23.81
N LEU A 643 2.95 -20.81 24.57
CA LEU A 643 2.52 -19.48 24.14
C LEU A 643 3.62 -18.41 24.39
N ASN A 644 4.45 -18.54 25.42
CA ASN A 644 5.57 -17.64 25.72
C ASN A 644 6.84 -17.90 24.86
N THR A 645 6.94 -19.00 24.10
CA THR A 645 8.07 -19.20 23.18
C THR A 645 8.10 -18.16 22.06
N LEU A 646 8.96 -17.15 22.23
CA LEU A 646 9.26 -16.15 21.21
C LEU A 646 9.88 -16.82 19.97
N TRP A 647 9.45 -16.40 18.78
CA TRP A 647 9.99 -16.89 17.50
C TRP A 647 11.45 -16.46 17.22
N GLU A 648 12.08 -15.72 18.14
CA GLU A 648 13.49 -15.36 18.10
C GLU A 648 14.22 -16.00 19.28
N LYS A 649 15.23 -16.85 18.99
CA LYS A 649 16.35 -16.97 19.94
C LYS A 649 17.25 -15.76 19.73
N GLY A 650 17.71 -15.15 20.82
CA GLY A 650 18.61 -13.99 20.79
C GLY A 650 19.79 -14.22 19.82
N GLY A 651 20.15 -13.17 19.07
CA GLY A 651 21.12 -13.28 17.98
C GLY A 651 20.52 -13.44 16.57
N GLY A 652 19.24 -13.09 16.38
CA GLY A 652 18.65 -12.94 15.04
C GLY A 652 18.31 -14.23 14.30
N LYS A 653 18.39 -15.40 14.95
CA LYS A 653 17.96 -16.69 14.39
C LYS A 653 16.49 -16.94 14.73
N TRP A 654 15.67 -17.06 13.68
CA TRP A 654 14.26 -17.41 13.79
C TRP A 654 14.08 -18.89 14.15
N GLN A 655 13.14 -19.18 15.05
CA GLN A 655 12.70 -20.55 15.32
C GLN A 655 11.87 -21.09 14.15
N PRO A 656 11.88 -22.42 13.90
CA PRO A 656 10.94 -23.05 12.97
C PRO A 656 9.49 -22.73 13.33
N GLN A 657 8.63 -22.58 12.32
CA GLN A 657 7.23 -22.15 12.46
C GLN A 657 6.44 -22.97 13.49
N TYR A 658 6.70 -24.28 13.59
CA TYR A 658 6.05 -25.22 14.49
C TYR A 658 6.86 -25.54 15.76
N GLN A 659 7.84 -24.70 16.13
CA GLN A 659 8.67 -24.97 17.33
C GLN A 659 7.84 -24.97 18.63
N TYR A 660 6.76 -24.19 18.69
CA TYR A 660 5.83 -24.16 19.82
C TYR A 660 5.09 -25.50 20.05
N CYS A 661 5.05 -26.36 19.02
CA CYS A 661 4.50 -27.71 19.07
C CYS A 661 5.48 -28.76 19.63
N LYS A 662 6.75 -28.37 19.84
CA LYS A 662 7.85 -29.22 20.34
C LYS A 662 8.39 -28.73 21.70
N THR A 663 7.65 -27.82 22.36
CA THR A 663 8.01 -27.31 23.68
C THR A 663 7.27 -28.16 24.70
N ASP A 664 7.98 -29.09 25.34
CA ASP A 664 7.46 -30.18 26.18
C ASP A 664 6.41 -31.05 25.43
N ASP A 665 6.82 -32.22 24.94
CA ASP A 665 6.01 -33.09 24.08
C ASP A 665 4.61 -33.36 24.68
N ALA A 666 3.58 -33.24 23.83
CA ALA A 666 2.13 -33.32 24.09
C ALA A 666 1.43 -32.13 24.77
N SER A 667 2.12 -31.21 25.46
CA SER A 667 1.46 -30.16 26.28
C SER A 667 0.37 -29.34 25.57
N LEU A 668 0.64 -28.77 24.39
CA LEU A 668 -0.35 -27.93 23.70
C LEU A 668 -1.61 -28.72 23.32
N VAL A 669 -1.46 -29.91 22.74
CA VAL A 669 -2.57 -30.73 22.22
C VAL A 669 -3.36 -31.36 23.38
N GLN A 670 -2.68 -31.70 24.48
CA GLN A 670 -3.28 -32.26 25.70
C GLN A 670 -4.08 -31.22 26.49
N TYR A 671 -3.55 -30.01 26.68
CA TYR A 671 -4.17 -29.02 27.57
C TYR A 671 -5.05 -27.99 26.86
N GLN A 672 -5.00 -27.86 25.52
CA GLN A 672 -5.85 -26.92 24.77
C GLN A 672 -7.34 -27.13 25.02
N GLY A 673 -7.81 -28.39 25.04
CA GLY A 673 -9.23 -28.71 25.18
C GLY A 673 -9.76 -28.39 26.58
N GLY A 674 -8.95 -28.67 27.60
CA GLY A 674 -9.26 -28.31 29.00
C GLY A 674 -9.32 -26.80 29.22
N CYS A 675 -8.34 -26.05 28.68
CA CYS A 675 -8.34 -24.58 28.77
C CYS A 675 -9.49 -23.95 27.99
N ALA A 676 -9.74 -24.39 26.74
CA ALA A 676 -10.85 -23.91 25.93
C ALA A 676 -12.21 -24.17 26.61
N SER A 677 -12.48 -25.42 27.02
CA SER A 677 -13.75 -25.78 27.64
C SER A 677 -13.96 -25.19 29.04
N CYS A 678 -12.88 -24.84 29.75
CA CYS A 678 -13.01 -24.07 30.99
C CYS A 678 -13.45 -22.63 30.70
N LEU A 679 -12.75 -21.94 29.79
CA LEU A 679 -13.03 -20.55 29.44
C LEU A 679 -14.41 -20.40 28.77
N GLU A 680 -14.82 -21.32 27.90
CA GLU A 680 -16.17 -21.35 27.31
C GLU A 680 -17.31 -21.41 28.34
N LYS A 681 -17.03 -21.86 29.57
CA LYS A 681 -17.99 -21.89 30.68
C LYS A 681 -17.97 -20.63 31.56
N GLN A 682 -17.10 -19.66 31.25
CA GLN A 682 -16.99 -18.40 31.99
C GLN A 682 -17.72 -17.27 31.26
N ASP A 683 -18.57 -16.55 32.00
CA ASP A 683 -19.35 -15.44 31.47
C ASP A 683 -18.47 -14.40 30.76
N ASN A 684 -18.92 -13.95 29.59
CA ASN A 684 -18.27 -12.94 28.74
C ASN A 684 -16.86 -13.28 28.22
N THR A 685 -16.43 -14.54 28.18
CA THR A 685 -15.17 -14.92 27.51
C THR A 685 -15.39 -15.70 26.21
N LYS A 686 -14.54 -15.48 25.21
CA LYS A 686 -14.54 -16.17 23.90
C LYS A 686 -13.10 -16.50 23.50
N VAL A 687 -12.77 -17.79 23.39
CA VAL A 687 -11.38 -18.24 23.15
C VAL A 687 -11.07 -18.33 21.66
N LEU A 688 -10.68 -17.19 21.08
CA LEU A 688 -10.27 -17.15 19.68
C LEU A 688 -8.86 -17.76 19.47
N GLY A 689 -8.83 -18.94 18.85
CA GLY A 689 -7.65 -19.45 18.15
C GLY A 689 -6.87 -20.57 18.84
N LEU A 690 -7.25 -21.01 20.05
CA LEU A 690 -6.48 -22.03 20.78
C LEU A 690 -6.50 -23.39 20.06
N GLY A 691 -7.69 -23.88 19.69
CA GLY A 691 -7.84 -25.08 18.84
C GLY A 691 -7.17 -24.95 17.46
N GLY A 692 -7.07 -23.72 16.94
CA GLY A 692 -6.34 -23.43 15.70
C GLY A 692 -4.83 -23.55 15.82
N MET A 693 -4.26 -23.41 17.03
CA MET A 693 -2.85 -23.67 17.27
C MET A 693 -2.56 -25.16 17.48
N GLY A 694 -3.43 -25.93 18.14
CA GLY A 694 -3.23 -27.38 18.29
C GLY A 694 -3.36 -28.14 16.98
N ALA A 695 -4.41 -27.86 16.20
CA ALA A 695 -4.58 -28.45 14.87
C ALA A 695 -3.36 -28.19 13.95
N ALA A 696 -2.72 -27.02 14.10
CA ALA A 696 -1.51 -26.66 13.37
C ALA A 696 -0.25 -27.43 13.86
N CYS A 697 -0.27 -27.93 15.10
CA CYS A 697 0.75 -28.81 15.65
C CYS A 697 0.58 -30.28 15.26
N ASP A 698 -0.64 -30.72 15.01
CA ASP A 698 -0.95 -32.06 14.51
C ASP A 698 -0.56 -32.17 13.03
N SER A 699 -0.99 -31.19 12.21
CA SER A 699 -0.78 -31.16 10.76
C SER A 699 0.60 -30.66 10.31
N LYS A 700 1.28 -29.80 11.09
CA LYS A 700 2.58 -29.16 10.80
C LYS A 700 2.76 -28.67 9.34
N PRO A 701 1.75 -28.00 8.72
CA PRO A 701 1.72 -27.80 7.28
C PRO A 701 2.84 -26.88 6.79
N ASN A 702 3.49 -27.23 5.71
CA ASN A 702 4.58 -26.43 5.18
C ASN A 702 4.07 -25.15 4.52
N ALA A 703 4.28 -24.01 5.17
CA ALA A 703 3.90 -22.70 4.66
C ALA A 703 4.62 -22.26 3.36
N THR A 704 5.68 -22.96 2.92
CA THR A 704 6.25 -22.75 1.57
C THR A 704 5.54 -23.55 0.47
N LYS A 705 4.66 -24.48 0.85
CA LYS A 705 3.84 -25.32 -0.04
C LYS A 705 2.33 -25.01 0.01
N ASP A 706 1.92 -23.98 0.75
CA ASP A 706 0.51 -23.59 0.95
C ASP A 706 -0.39 -24.69 1.59
N GLU A 707 0.20 -25.62 2.36
CA GLU A 707 -0.55 -26.66 3.08
C GLU A 707 -1.45 -26.03 4.18
N THR A 708 -2.64 -26.60 4.43
CA THR A 708 -3.67 -26.04 5.33
C THR A 708 -3.77 -26.77 6.67
N VAL A 709 -4.37 -26.10 7.66
CA VAL A 709 -4.69 -26.66 8.99
C VAL A 709 -6.18 -26.96 9.06
N SER A 710 -6.57 -28.22 9.17
CA SER A 710 -7.97 -28.62 9.39
C SER A 710 -8.32 -28.55 10.88
N LEU A 711 -9.37 -27.82 11.24
CA LEU A 711 -9.79 -27.61 12.63
C LEU A 711 -10.77 -28.69 13.09
N SER A 712 -10.58 -29.22 14.30
CA SER A 712 -11.46 -30.24 14.89
C SER A 712 -12.71 -29.68 15.59
N GLN A 713 -12.83 -28.36 15.73
CA GLN A 713 -13.94 -27.66 16.39
C GLN A 713 -14.26 -26.35 15.65
N SER A 714 -15.51 -25.88 15.74
CA SER A 714 -15.92 -24.58 15.20
C SER A 714 -15.23 -23.43 15.94
N LEU A 715 -14.90 -22.35 15.23
CA LEU A 715 -14.20 -21.21 15.83
C LEU A 715 -15.09 -20.34 16.74
N PHE A 716 -16.40 -20.59 16.73
CA PHE A 716 -17.43 -19.83 17.45
C PHE A 716 -18.61 -20.74 17.83
N THR A 717 -19.01 -20.66 19.09
CA THR A 717 -20.30 -21.18 19.59
C THR A 717 -20.91 -20.06 20.44
N LEU A 718 -22.19 -19.73 20.20
CA LEU A 718 -22.87 -18.63 20.89
C LEU A 718 -24.08 -19.15 21.67
N THR A 719 -23.99 -19.12 22.99
CA THR A 719 -25.16 -19.19 23.90
C THR A 719 -25.55 -17.76 24.31
N SER A 720 -26.85 -17.47 24.37
CA SER A 720 -27.36 -16.14 24.71
C SER A 720 -27.93 -16.08 26.14
N THR A 721 -27.71 -14.95 26.80
CA THR A 721 -28.34 -14.60 28.09
C THR A 721 -28.54 -13.08 28.18
N SER A 722 -29.68 -12.68 28.76
CA SER A 722 -30.23 -11.31 28.74
C SER A 722 -29.62 -10.38 29.81
N PRO A 723 -29.71 -9.04 29.66
CA PRO A 723 -28.97 -8.08 30.50
C PRO A 723 -29.73 -7.60 31.75
N SER A 724 -28.99 -7.24 32.81
CA SER A 724 -29.52 -6.58 34.02
C SER A 724 -28.70 -5.36 34.47
N SER A 725 -29.35 -4.19 34.44
CA SER A 725 -29.21 -3.00 35.31
C SER A 725 -27.83 -2.52 35.84
N PHE A 726 -27.49 -1.27 35.49
CA PHE A 726 -26.49 -0.42 36.17
C PHE A 726 -26.96 0.07 37.56
N PRO A 727 -26.04 0.61 38.39
CA PRO A 727 -26.21 2.00 38.82
C PRO A 727 -24.95 2.87 38.70
N SER A 728 -25.14 4.18 38.93
CA SER A 728 -24.25 5.30 38.58
C SER A 728 -23.55 5.94 39.78
N SER A 729 -22.42 6.64 39.54
CA SER A 729 -21.96 7.74 40.42
C SER A 729 -20.97 8.68 39.72
N SER A 730 -21.31 9.97 39.63
CA SER A 730 -20.38 11.09 39.34
C SER A 730 -19.82 11.66 40.65
N PRO A 731 -18.69 12.38 40.64
CA PRO A 731 -18.75 13.80 41.02
C PRO A 731 -17.78 14.69 40.19
N SER A 732 -18.27 15.80 39.61
CA SER A 732 -18.24 17.19 40.13
C SER A 732 -16.95 17.98 39.79
N ALA A 733 -17.12 19.11 39.11
CA ALA A 733 -16.04 20.07 38.84
C ALA A 733 -16.06 21.23 39.85
N THR A 734 -14.92 21.90 40.02
CA THR A 734 -14.83 23.20 40.73
C THR A 734 -13.91 24.16 39.97
N SER A 735 -14.26 25.44 39.96
CA SER A 735 -13.67 26.45 39.05
C SER A 735 -13.32 27.77 39.76
N SER A 736 -12.10 28.29 39.52
CA SER A 736 -11.68 29.69 39.68
C SER A 736 -10.22 29.84 39.21
N SER A 737 -9.71 31.00 38.77
CA SER A 737 -10.32 32.24 38.29
C SER A 737 -9.30 32.98 37.39
N LYS A 738 -9.77 33.96 36.59
CA LYS A 738 -8.97 34.70 35.58
C LYS A 738 -7.99 35.69 36.21
N LEU A 739 -6.92 36.01 35.49
CA LEU A 739 -6.32 37.35 35.43
C LEU A 739 -5.83 37.66 33.99
N SER A 740 -5.59 38.94 33.68
CA SER A 740 -5.74 39.50 32.33
C SER A 740 -4.53 40.30 31.81
N SER A 741 -4.14 40.00 30.57
CA SER A 741 -3.65 40.88 29.48
C SER A 741 -2.57 41.96 29.76
N GLY A 742 -1.48 41.92 28.96
CA GLY A 742 -0.49 43.00 28.82
C GLY A 742 0.66 42.61 27.88
N ALA A 743 0.73 43.18 26.69
CA ALA A 743 1.66 42.76 25.62
C ALA A 743 2.99 43.55 25.59
N LYS A 744 4.01 42.93 24.96
CA LYS A 744 5.38 43.38 24.53
C LYS A 744 6.50 42.59 25.22
N ILE A 745 7.61 42.18 24.61
CA ILE A 745 8.11 42.24 23.21
C ILE A 745 8.94 40.95 22.97
N GLY A 746 9.07 40.49 21.71
CA GLY A 746 9.68 39.20 21.42
C GLY A 746 11.20 39.22 21.26
N ILE A 747 11.89 38.36 22.02
CA ILE A 747 13.04 37.52 21.64
C ILE A 747 12.80 36.20 22.40
N GLY A 748 12.48 35.09 21.72
CA GLY A 748 12.15 33.84 22.44
C GLY A 748 11.50 32.69 21.66
N VAL A 749 11.03 32.90 20.42
CA VAL A 749 10.28 31.86 19.67
C VAL A 749 11.20 30.78 19.04
N GLY A 750 12.48 31.08 18.80
CA GLY A 750 13.44 30.11 18.25
C GLY A 750 13.82 28.99 19.24
N VAL A 751 14.11 29.36 20.49
CA VAL A 751 14.51 28.40 21.53
C VAL A 751 13.31 27.58 22.03
N GLY A 752 12.13 28.19 22.18
CA GLY A 752 10.92 27.49 22.63
C GLY A 752 10.53 26.29 21.76
N VAL A 753 10.59 26.42 20.43
CA VAL A 753 10.25 25.31 19.51
C VAL A 753 11.38 24.29 19.42
N GLY A 754 12.65 24.71 19.45
CA GLY A 754 13.80 23.80 19.47
C GLY A 754 13.86 22.96 20.76
N VAL A 755 13.65 23.59 21.92
CA VAL A 755 13.61 22.92 23.23
C VAL A 755 12.32 22.12 23.43
N ALA A 756 11.18 22.54 22.88
CA ALA A 756 9.98 21.69 22.86
C ALA A 756 10.17 20.46 21.94
N ALA A 757 10.80 20.61 20.78
CA ALA A 757 11.11 19.48 19.90
C ALA A 757 12.15 18.54 20.53
N LEU A 758 13.20 19.07 21.14
CA LEU A 758 14.17 18.29 21.91
C LEU A 758 13.57 17.69 23.19
N GLY A 759 12.60 18.36 23.81
CA GLY A 759 11.86 17.86 24.98
C GLY A 759 10.84 16.78 24.61
N VAL A 760 10.23 16.85 23.43
CA VAL A 760 9.41 15.77 22.85
C VAL A 760 10.29 14.62 22.39
N MET A 761 11.45 14.86 21.78
CA MET A 761 12.43 13.83 21.44
C MET A 761 12.99 13.15 22.69
N ALA A 762 13.41 13.93 23.68
CA ALA A 762 13.84 13.43 24.98
C ALA A 762 12.69 12.75 25.73
N GLY A 763 11.45 13.22 25.60
CA GLY A 763 10.27 12.60 26.17
C GLY A 763 9.90 11.26 25.52
N ILE A 764 10.01 11.15 24.20
CA ILE A 764 9.82 9.90 23.44
C ILE A 764 10.98 8.93 23.71
N VAL A 765 12.22 9.41 23.69
CA VAL A 765 13.41 8.60 24.02
C VAL A 765 13.37 8.16 25.48
N TRP A 766 13.01 9.04 26.42
CA TRP A 766 12.82 8.72 27.83
C TRP A 766 11.61 7.82 28.06
N PHE A 767 10.51 7.94 27.31
CA PHE A 767 9.39 7.00 27.39
C PHE A 767 9.80 5.60 26.89
N CYS A 768 10.53 5.53 25.77
CA CYS A 768 11.11 4.29 25.26
C CYS A 768 12.18 3.71 26.21
N MET A 769 13.03 4.54 26.82
CA MET A 769 14.07 4.14 27.77
C MET A 769 13.49 3.82 29.15
N ARG A 770 12.40 4.45 29.59
CA ARG A 770 11.67 4.15 30.82
C ARG A 770 10.88 2.86 30.67
N ARG A 771 10.30 2.60 29.49
CA ARG A 771 9.72 1.30 29.14
C ARG A 771 10.79 0.20 29.13
N ARG A 772 12.00 0.47 28.60
CA ARG A 772 13.15 -0.44 28.71
C ARG A 772 13.68 -0.62 30.15
N ARG A 773 13.76 0.46 30.95
CA ARG A 773 14.21 0.40 32.36
C ARG A 773 13.21 -0.30 33.27
N ALA A 774 11.90 -0.15 33.02
CA ALA A 774 10.88 -0.96 33.68
C ALA A 774 11.02 -2.45 33.33
N GLN A 775 11.51 -2.80 32.14
CA GLN A 775 11.84 -4.17 31.74
C GLN A 775 13.17 -4.69 32.31
N THR A 776 14.12 -3.82 32.70
CA THR A 776 15.41 -4.23 33.30
C THR A 776 15.43 -4.14 34.83
N GLN A 777 14.56 -3.34 35.46
CA GLN A 777 14.43 -3.32 36.93
C GLN A 777 13.61 -4.49 37.48
N SER A 778 12.77 -5.15 36.66
CA SER A 778 12.19 -6.45 37.01
C SER A 778 13.20 -7.60 36.96
N GLU A 779 14.38 -7.40 36.35
CA GLU A 779 15.47 -8.40 36.31
C GLU A 779 16.47 -8.28 37.47
N SER A 780 16.33 -7.32 38.40
CA SER A 780 17.27 -7.15 39.52
C SER A 780 16.63 -7.10 40.92
N TYR A 781 15.35 -7.50 41.06
CA TYR A 781 14.67 -7.58 42.36
C TYR A 781 13.89 -8.90 42.51
N MET A 782 14.57 -10.02 42.28
CA MET A 782 14.29 -11.30 42.93
C MET A 782 15.43 -12.30 42.69
N ASP A 783 16.63 -11.93 43.14
CA ASP A 783 17.72 -12.89 43.35
C ASP A 783 18.10 -12.87 44.84
N SER A 784 17.43 -13.74 45.60
CA SER A 784 17.74 -14.08 46.99
C SER A 784 17.23 -15.51 47.21
N PRO A 785 18.10 -16.50 47.44
CA PRO A 785 17.74 -17.90 47.24
C PRO A 785 17.24 -18.58 48.51
N ASP A 786 15.95 -18.94 48.55
CA ASP A 786 15.46 -19.97 49.47
C ASP A 786 15.77 -21.36 48.89
N THR A 787 16.80 -22.01 49.43
CA THR A 787 17.10 -23.43 49.14
C THR A 787 17.15 -24.20 50.44
N GLN A 788 16.05 -24.88 50.78
CA GLN A 788 16.10 -26.03 51.68
C GLN A 788 16.32 -27.30 50.86
N SER A 789 17.43 -27.99 51.12
CA SER A 789 17.55 -29.43 50.86
C SER A 789 18.30 -30.10 52.02
N TYR A 790 18.11 -31.40 52.14
CA TYR A 790 18.46 -32.19 53.31
C TYR A 790 19.98 -32.33 53.53
N GLY A 791 20.37 -32.51 54.79
CA GLY A 791 21.78 -32.49 55.22
C GLY A 791 22.57 -33.79 54.96
N GLY A 792 23.89 -33.67 55.05
CA GLY A 792 24.85 -34.77 54.97
C GLY A 792 26.28 -34.29 55.25
N LEU A 793 26.90 -34.84 56.30
CA LEU A 793 28.20 -34.46 56.91
C LEU A 793 29.42 -34.39 55.96
N GLY A 794 30.32 -33.44 56.24
CA GLY A 794 31.80 -33.57 56.15
C GLY A 794 32.44 -33.62 54.75
N THR A 795 33.68 -33.15 54.52
CA THR A 795 34.72 -32.61 55.42
C THR A 795 35.66 -31.67 54.62
N GLN A 796 36.48 -30.87 55.29
CA GLN A 796 37.44 -29.90 54.72
C GLN A 796 38.53 -30.55 53.84
N GLN A 797 39.00 -29.85 52.79
CA GLN A 797 40.37 -29.30 52.76
C GLN A 797 40.66 -28.40 51.54
N SER A 798 41.73 -27.59 51.68
CA SER A 798 42.24 -26.58 50.74
C SER A 798 43.53 -27.07 50.04
N TYR A 799 44.25 -26.15 49.39
CA TYR A 799 45.51 -26.26 48.64
C TYR A 799 45.34 -26.69 47.17
N ALA A 800 45.79 -25.99 46.11
CA ALA A 800 46.87 -25.03 45.82
C ALA A 800 48.01 -25.65 44.97
N GLU A 801 48.76 -24.79 44.26
CA GLU A 801 49.87 -25.09 43.32
C GLU A 801 49.45 -25.78 42.00
N GLY A 802 49.94 -25.44 40.82
CA GLY A 802 51.12 -24.70 40.37
C GLY A 802 51.42 -25.12 38.90
N PRO A 803 52.22 -24.38 38.10
CA PRO A 803 52.26 -24.52 36.63
C PRO A 803 53.59 -25.10 36.08
N LYS A 804 53.68 -25.42 34.77
CA LYS A 804 54.82 -25.07 33.84
C LYS A 804 54.85 -25.77 32.46
N SER A 805 55.73 -25.22 31.59
CA SER A 805 56.20 -25.66 30.25
C SER A 805 55.23 -25.44 29.08
N SER A 806 55.51 -24.70 27.98
CA SER A 806 56.71 -24.08 27.36
C SER A 806 57.51 -24.91 26.33
N ALA A 807 57.95 -24.22 25.25
CA ALA A 807 58.72 -24.63 24.05
C ALA A 807 57.86 -25.22 22.87
N VAL A 808 57.89 -24.76 21.60
CA VAL A 808 58.97 -24.34 20.64
C VAL A 808 59.57 -25.60 19.96
N ASP A 809 59.71 -25.76 18.62
CA ASP A 809 60.26 -24.85 17.57
C ASP A 809 59.88 -25.20 16.09
N SER A 810 60.35 -24.35 15.14
CA SER A 810 60.71 -24.45 13.67
C SER A 810 60.75 -25.79 12.88
N GLU A 811 60.89 -25.90 11.51
CA GLU A 811 60.67 -25.09 10.27
C GLU A 811 61.03 -25.97 9.01
N GLN A 812 60.71 -25.54 7.77
CA GLN A 812 61.23 -25.98 6.43
C GLN A 812 60.91 -27.41 5.89
N THR A 813 61.14 -27.80 4.60
CA THR A 813 60.95 -27.26 3.21
C THR A 813 61.50 -28.32 2.23
N TYR A 814 60.82 -28.74 1.13
CA TYR A 814 61.43 -29.08 -0.20
C TYR A 814 60.44 -29.60 -1.29
N VAL A 815 60.96 -29.78 -2.53
CA VAL A 815 60.32 -30.12 -3.84
C VAL A 815 61.34 -31.04 -4.63
N PRO A 816 61.25 -31.46 -5.92
CA PRO A 816 60.23 -31.32 -6.99
C PRO A 816 59.95 -32.58 -7.89
N GLU A 817 59.10 -32.36 -8.91
CA GLU A 817 59.16 -32.84 -10.32
C GLU A 817 58.92 -34.29 -10.84
N LEU A 818 58.03 -34.33 -11.86
CA LEU A 818 58.09 -34.99 -13.20
C LEU A 818 57.94 -36.53 -13.43
N SER A 819 56.91 -36.92 -14.23
CA SER A 819 57.03 -37.75 -15.49
C SER A 819 55.67 -38.22 -16.09
N THR A 820 55.48 -38.04 -17.42
CA THR A 820 54.83 -38.90 -18.48
C THR A 820 53.62 -39.85 -18.18
N THR A 821 52.67 -40.21 -19.07
CA THR A 821 52.70 -40.48 -20.55
C THR A 821 51.27 -40.49 -21.16
N GLU A 822 51.15 -40.63 -22.50
CA GLU A 822 49.91 -40.60 -23.32
C GLU A 822 49.16 -41.95 -23.45
N HIS A 823 47.88 -41.93 -23.87
CA HIS A 823 47.39 -42.61 -25.09
C HIS A 823 45.91 -42.27 -25.43
N LYS A 824 45.54 -42.38 -26.73
CA LYS A 824 44.20 -42.16 -27.29
C LYS A 824 44.02 -43.04 -28.54
N GLU A 825 42.85 -43.66 -28.73
CA GLU A 825 42.49 -44.36 -29.99
C GLU A 825 40.96 -44.35 -30.24
N GLN A 826 40.53 -44.75 -31.45
CA GLN A 826 39.19 -44.46 -32.04
C GLN A 826 38.74 -45.61 -33.00
N PRO A 827 37.72 -45.42 -33.87
CA PRO A 827 36.34 -45.97 -33.90
C PRO A 827 36.19 -47.36 -34.60
N PRO A 828 34.96 -47.82 -35.01
CA PRO A 828 34.48 -47.50 -36.38
C PRO A 828 32.95 -47.53 -36.70
N ALA A 829 32.63 -47.09 -37.94
CA ALA A 829 31.56 -47.56 -38.87
C ALA A 829 30.09 -47.05 -38.83
N GLU A 830 29.54 -46.87 -40.05
CA GLU A 830 28.17 -46.45 -40.42
C GLU A 830 27.22 -47.63 -40.71
N LEU A 831 25.89 -47.40 -40.75
CA LEU A 831 25.02 -47.90 -41.84
C LEU A 831 23.60 -47.27 -41.86
N SER A 832 22.99 -47.30 -43.06
CA SER A 832 21.78 -46.59 -43.53
C SER A 832 20.43 -47.19 -43.07
N GLY A 833 19.33 -46.41 -43.06
CA GLY A 833 17.98 -46.98 -42.86
C GLY A 833 16.72 -46.09 -42.83
N LYS A 834 16.26 -45.59 -43.99
CA LYS A 834 14.85 -45.31 -44.37
C LYS A 834 13.99 -44.20 -43.69
N GLN A 835 12.96 -43.82 -44.46
CA GLN A 835 11.94 -42.77 -44.31
C GLN A 835 10.53 -43.40 -44.50
N VAL A 836 9.46 -42.76 -43.99
CA VAL A 836 7.97 -42.96 -44.17
C VAL A 836 7.31 -42.66 -42.79
N VAL A 837 6.46 -41.64 -42.54
CA VAL A 837 5.13 -41.22 -43.09
C VAL A 837 3.94 -42.00 -42.49
N ALA A 838 2.84 -41.27 -42.18
CA ALA A 838 1.52 -41.73 -41.68
C ALA A 838 1.47 -42.25 -40.21
N GLU A 839 0.35 -42.22 -39.45
CA GLU A 839 -0.85 -41.35 -39.39
C GLU A 839 -1.54 -41.56 -38.00
N LEU A 840 -2.68 -40.88 -37.75
CA LEU A 840 -3.65 -41.17 -36.66
C LEU A 840 -4.21 -42.62 -36.77
N PRO A 841 -4.90 -43.21 -35.75
CA PRO A 841 -5.74 -42.55 -34.73
C PRO A 841 -5.79 -43.14 -33.29
N ILE A 842 -6.29 -42.32 -32.34
CA ILE A 842 -7.50 -42.50 -31.51
C ILE A 842 -7.64 -41.28 -30.58
#